data_AF-A0AAE0PSX1-F1
#
_entry.id   AF-A0AAE0PSX1-F1
#
_cell.length_a   1.000
_cell.length_b   1.000
_cell.length_c   1.000
_cell.angle_alpha   90.00
_cell.angle_beta   90.00
_cell.angle_gamma   90.00
#
_symmetry.space_group_name_H-M   'P 1'
#
loop_
_entity.id
_entity.type
_entity.pdbx_description
1 polymer ?
#
loop_
_entity_poly.entity_id
_entity_poly.type
_entity_poly.pdbx_seq_one_letter_code
_entity_poly.pdbx_strand_id
1 'polypeptide(L)'
;NYIQCFVLQSHQLYQSGSGTKMSNRMVCREASHAGSWYTASGSQLNAQLEGWLSQAKSKLGPARAIIAPHAGYTYCGACAAHAYKQVDPSITRRVFILGPSHHVPLSRCALSPAEVYRTPLYDLRIDQKVYDDLWKTGMFERMTLQTDEDEHSIEMHLPYTAKTMESCKDEFSIVPVLVGALSESKEQEYGKLLSKYLADESNLFIISSDFCHWGQRFRYTYYDENQGEIYRSIEHLDKMGMGIIEQLDPVSFSNYLRKYHNTICGRHPIGVLLNASCFSSFTNMNQSLSLYKRHLSTTSNSQTPNSTMAKTKELSKDTRNKIVDLHQAGKTESAIGKQLGVKKSTVGAIIRKWKTYKTTDNLPRSGAPRKISPRGVKMTTRTVSKNPRTTRGDLVNDLQRAGTKVTKATISNTLRRQGLKSCSARRVPLLKPVHVRARLKSAREHLDDPEEDWENVIWSDETKIELFGKNPTCRVWRRKNAELHLKNTIPTVKHGGGNIMVWGCFSAKGPGRLIRVKERMNGAMYHEILSKNLLPSARALKMKRGWVFQHDNDPKHTARATKEWLRKKHFKVLEWPSQSPDLNPIENLWRELKIRVAQRQPQNITALEEICMEEWAKLPATAVAELKKSGLDMNLSFLNYAQSSQCRNWSDSSVSYAAGALVVH
;
A
#
# COMPACT_ATOMS: atom_id res chain seq x y z
N ASN A 1 -21.80 38.38 36.42
CA ASN A 1 -22.67 38.05 37.57
C ASN A 1 -24.16 38.37 37.40
N TYR A 2 -24.72 38.42 36.18
CA TYR A 2 -26.19 38.44 35.98
C TYR A 2 -26.69 37.51 34.85
N ILE A 3 -25.84 36.62 34.31
CA ILE A 3 -26.21 35.61 33.29
C ILE A 3 -25.97 34.17 33.80
N GLN A 4 -25.41 34.00 34.99
CA GLN A 4 -25.08 32.68 35.56
C GLN A 4 -26.18 32.10 36.47
N CYS A 5 -27.22 32.89 36.80
CA CYS A 5 -28.37 32.42 37.60
C CYS A 5 -29.60 32.02 36.76
N PHE A 6 -29.68 32.37 35.47
CA PHE A 6 -30.85 32.04 34.63
C PHE A 6 -30.77 30.66 33.95
N VAL A 7 -29.58 30.05 33.88
CA VAL A 7 -29.38 28.74 33.24
C VAL A 7 -29.66 27.57 34.21
N LEU A 8 -29.57 27.80 35.53
CA LEU A 8 -29.73 26.75 36.53
C LEU A 8 -31.19 26.48 36.94
N GLN A 9 -32.12 27.41 36.70
CA GLN A 9 -33.56 27.21 37.02
C GLN A 9 -34.37 26.58 35.87
N SER A 10 -33.92 26.70 34.63
CA SER A 10 -34.62 26.10 33.48
C SER A 10 -34.37 24.59 33.31
N HIS A 11 -33.38 24.05 34.02
CA HIS A 11 -33.01 22.63 33.92
C HIS A 11 -33.79 21.71 34.89
N GLN A 12 -34.48 22.28 35.89
CA GLN A 12 -35.27 21.52 36.88
C GLN A 12 -36.74 21.31 36.48
N LEU A 13 -37.25 22.01 35.46
CA LEU A 13 -38.65 21.91 35.02
C LEU A 13 -38.88 21.02 33.77
N TYR A 14 -37.83 20.38 33.24
CA TYR A 14 -37.96 19.45 32.10
C TYR A 14 -37.90 17.96 32.50
N GLN A 15 -37.80 17.64 33.79
CA GLN A 15 -37.77 16.25 34.30
C GLN A 15 -39.06 15.83 35.05
N SER A 16 -40.21 16.41 34.71
CA SER A 16 -41.52 15.91 35.14
C SER A 16 -42.41 15.68 33.93
N GLY A 17 -42.08 14.66 33.13
CA GLY A 17 -42.88 14.15 32.04
C GLY A 17 -42.76 12.64 32.01
N SER A 18 -43.86 11.96 32.31
CA SER A 18 -44.00 10.50 32.31
C SER A 18 -43.46 9.85 31.03
N GLY A 19 -42.37 9.11 31.18
CA GLY A 19 -41.80 8.25 30.14
C GLY A 19 -41.14 7.07 30.81
N THR A 20 -41.64 5.87 30.50
CA THR A 20 -41.18 4.56 30.93
C THR A 20 -39.66 4.49 31.17
N LYS A 21 -39.22 4.15 32.40
CA LYS A 21 -37.81 3.84 32.70
C LYS A 21 -37.37 2.64 31.86
N MET A 22 -36.83 2.89 30.67
CA MET A 22 -35.94 1.93 30.02
C MET A 22 -34.64 1.92 30.83
N SER A 23 -34.37 0.80 31.48
CA SER A 23 -33.03 0.46 31.98
C SER A 23 -32.04 0.75 30.85
N ASN A 24 -31.16 1.75 31.02
CA ASN A 24 -30.09 2.05 30.09
C ASN A 24 -29.04 0.92 30.20
N ARG A 25 -29.34 -0.21 29.57
CA ARG A 25 -28.54 -1.44 29.64
C ARG A 25 -27.36 -1.22 28.69
N MET A 26 -26.16 -1.13 29.25
CA MET A 26 -24.90 -1.04 28.49
C MET A 26 -24.89 -2.08 27.37
N VAL A 27 -24.64 -1.65 26.14
CA VAL A 27 -24.66 -2.56 24.97
C VAL A 27 -23.35 -3.33 24.94
N CYS A 28 -23.42 -4.64 25.14
CA CYS A 28 -22.27 -5.54 25.09
C CYS A 28 -22.30 -6.36 23.81
N ARG A 29 -21.12 -6.53 23.19
CA ARG A 29 -20.86 -7.57 22.19
C ARG A 29 -20.36 -8.82 22.91
N GLU A 30 -21.03 -9.95 22.72
CA GLU A 30 -20.60 -11.22 23.30
C GLU A 30 -19.33 -11.77 22.60
N ALA A 31 -18.62 -12.65 23.30
CA ALA A 31 -17.49 -13.41 22.76
C ALA A 31 -18.02 -14.61 21.94
N SER A 32 -18.70 -14.33 20.83
CA SER A 32 -19.49 -15.29 20.04
C SER A 32 -18.68 -16.46 19.46
N HIS A 33 -17.38 -16.31 19.29
CA HIS A 33 -16.49 -17.35 18.75
C HIS A 33 -15.70 -18.11 19.84
N ALA A 34 -15.89 -17.75 21.11
CA ALA A 34 -15.33 -18.48 22.24
C ALA A 34 -15.87 -19.93 22.27
N GLY A 35 -15.00 -20.89 22.54
CA GLY A 35 -15.32 -22.31 22.58
C GLY A 35 -15.23 -23.02 21.22
N SER A 36 -15.09 -22.29 20.13
CA SER A 36 -14.89 -22.87 18.78
C SER A 36 -13.58 -22.43 18.14
N TRP A 37 -13.29 -21.13 18.10
CA TRP A 37 -12.05 -20.60 17.50
C TRP A 37 -10.90 -20.48 18.52
N TYR A 38 -11.24 -20.27 19.78
CA TYR A 38 -10.34 -20.21 20.93
C TYR A 38 -11.04 -20.75 22.18
N THR A 39 -10.28 -21.10 23.21
CA THR A 39 -10.84 -21.71 24.44
C THR A 39 -11.75 -20.74 25.19
N ALA A 40 -12.98 -21.16 25.53
CA ALA A 40 -13.93 -20.34 26.29
C ALA A 40 -13.57 -20.21 27.79
N SER A 41 -12.80 -21.15 28.34
CA SER A 41 -12.35 -21.09 29.73
C SER A 41 -11.23 -20.05 29.87
N GLY A 42 -11.50 -18.97 30.62
CA GLY A 42 -10.57 -17.87 30.84
C GLY A 42 -9.21 -18.30 31.40
N SER A 43 -9.19 -19.20 32.38
CA SER A 43 -7.95 -19.69 33.00
C SER A 43 -7.09 -20.50 32.02
N GLN A 44 -7.71 -21.36 31.21
CA GLN A 44 -7.01 -22.13 30.18
C GLN A 44 -6.49 -21.24 29.05
N LEU A 45 -7.33 -20.30 28.59
CA LEU A 45 -6.95 -19.36 27.55
C LEU A 45 -5.79 -18.45 28.00
N ASN A 46 -5.83 -17.96 29.23
CA ASN A 46 -4.75 -17.17 29.82
C ASN A 46 -3.42 -17.94 29.80
N ALA A 47 -3.43 -19.20 30.25
CA ALA A 47 -2.25 -20.05 30.28
C ALA A 47 -1.70 -20.37 28.87
N GLN A 48 -2.58 -20.59 27.88
CA GLN A 48 -2.18 -20.79 26.49
C GLN A 48 -1.48 -19.55 25.91
N LEU A 49 -2.09 -18.38 26.10
CA LEU A 49 -1.54 -17.11 25.60
C LEU A 49 -0.21 -16.77 26.28
N GLU A 50 -0.11 -16.95 27.60
CA GLU A 50 1.14 -16.80 28.35
C GLU A 50 2.24 -17.72 27.79
N GLY A 51 1.91 -19.00 27.57
CA GLY A 51 2.86 -19.98 27.03
C GLY A 51 3.38 -19.63 25.63
N TRP A 52 2.57 -19.03 24.76
CA TRP A 52 3.04 -18.55 23.46
C TRP A 52 3.82 -17.25 23.55
N LEU A 53 3.38 -16.29 24.39
CA LEU A 53 4.07 -15.01 24.62
C LEU A 53 5.43 -15.19 25.30
N SER A 54 5.62 -16.24 26.10
CA SER A 54 6.92 -16.53 26.73
C SER A 54 7.95 -17.08 25.74
N GLN A 55 7.50 -17.78 24.69
CA GLN A 55 8.35 -18.33 23.62
C GLN A 55 8.72 -17.27 22.56
N ALA A 56 7.87 -16.26 22.39
CA ALA A 56 8.14 -15.14 21.49
C ALA A 56 9.26 -14.23 22.03
N LYS A 57 10.13 -13.75 21.12
CA LYS A 57 11.21 -12.81 21.45
C LYS A 57 10.74 -11.37 21.26
N SER A 58 10.95 -10.51 22.26
CA SER A 58 10.88 -9.06 22.06
C SER A 58 12.13 -8.61 21.31
N LYS A 59 11.95 -7.99 20.14
CA LYS A 59 13.04 -7.63 19.21
C LYS A 59 13.02 -6.19 18.76
N LEU A 60 11.84 -5.58 18.64
CA LEU A 60 11.68 -4.29 17.95
C LEU A 60 11.10 -3.18 18.86
N GLY A 61 10.51 -3.52 20.01
CA GLY A 61 9.56 -2.65 20.74
C GLY A 61 10.02 -1.22 21.09
N PRO A 62 9.07 -0.31 21.36
CA PRO A 62 7.62 -0.51 21.41
C PRO A 62 6.92 -0.40 20.04
N ALA A 63 6.08 -1.38 19.71
CA ALA A 63 5.35 -1.39 18.44
C ALA A 63 4.23 -0.33 18.38
N ARG A 64 4.18 0.42 17.28
CA ARG A 64 3.11 1.37 16.95
C ARG A 64 1.96 0.70 16.19
N ALA A 65 2.29 -0.29 15.38
CA ALA A 65 1.30 -1.16 14.75
C ALA A 65 1.81 -2.59 14.70
N ILE A 66 0.90 -3.54 14.63
CA ILE A 66 1.21 -4.96 14.40
C ILE A 66 0.32 -5.51 13.30
N ILE A 67 0.86 -6.45 12.52
CA ILE A 67 0.08 -7.30 11.62
C ILE A 67 0.04 -8.68 12.25
N ALA A 68 -1.15 -9.22 12.50
CA ALA A 68 -1.32 -10.51 13.16
C ALA A 68 -2.47 -11.32 12.51
N PRO A 69 -2.37 -12.67 12.54
CA PRO A 69 -3.37 -13.55 11.95
C PRO A 69 -4.67 -13.61 12.78
N HIS A 70 -5.76 -14.02 12.14
CA HIS A 70 -7.09 -14.18 12.75
C HIS A 70 -7.75 -15.54 12.45
N ALA A 71 -6.95 -16.56 12.18
CA ALA A 71 -7.42 -17.94 12.27
C ALA A 71 -7.65 -18.37 13.73
N GLY A 72 -8.25 -19.56 13.92
CA GLY A 72 -8.37 -20.15 15.26
C GLY A 72 -7.02 -20.34 15.94
N TYR A 73 -6.97 -20.17 17.26
CA TYR A 73 -5.73 -20.08 18.02
C TYR A 73 -4.89 -21.37 17.98
N THR A 74 -5.52 -22.52 17.80
CA THR A 74 -4.81 -23.80 17.57
C THR A 74 -3.88 -23.75 16.36
N TYR A 75 -4.20 -22.94 15.34
CA TYR A 75 -3.42 -22.84 14.12
C TYR A 75 -2.41 -21.69 14.15
N CYS A 76 -2.85 -20.49 14.54
CA CYS A 76 -2.05 -19.27 14.40
C CYS A 76 -1.71 -18.60 15.73
N GLY A 77 -2.12 -19.17 16.87
CA GLY A 77 -1.91 -18.60 18.21
C GLY A 77 -0.42 -18.33 18.48
N ALA A 78 0.44 -19.34 18.28
CA ALA A 78 1.88 -19.18 18.44
C ALA A 78 2.50 -18.14 17.47
N CYS A 79 1.98 -18.03 16.25
CA CYS A 79 2.44 -17.03 15.29
C CYS A 79 2.10 -15.61 15.77
N ALA A 80 0.85 -15.37 16.18
CA ALA A 80 0.38 -14.08 16.67
C ALA A 80 1.20 -13.56 17.88
N ALA A 81 1.65 -14.45 18.77
CA ALA A 81 2.49 -14.07 19.91
C ALA A 81 3.74 -13.28 19.51
N HIS A 82 4.34 -13.56 18.35
CA HIS A 82 5.50 -12.81 17.88
C HIS A 82 5.21 -11.33 17.64
N ALA A 83 4.00 -10.99 17.18
CA ALA A 83 3.55 -9.61 17.01
C ALA A 83 3.19 -8.98 18.36
N TYR A 84 2.35 -9.64 19.16
CA TYR A 84 1.91 -9.11 20.46
C TYR A 84 3.04 -8.91 21.46
N LYS A 85 4.11 -9.73 21.40
CA LYS A 85 5.29 -9.56 22.26
C LYS A 85 6.05 -8.25 22.03
N GLN A 86 5.78 -7.54 20.93
CA GLN A 86 6.40 -6.24 20.65
C GLN A 86 5.60 -5.06 21.23
N VAL A 87 4.38 -5.30 21.73
CA VAL A 87 3.54 -4.28 22.33
C VAL A 87 4.04 -4.00 23.74
N ASP A 88 4.15 -2.71 24.07
CA ASP A 88 4.52 -2.26 25.41
C ASP A 88 3.25 -1.75 26.15
N PRO A 89 2.79 -2.46 27.19
CA PRO A 89 1.62 -2.04 27.97
C PRO A 89 1.89 -0.79 28.81
N SER A 90 3.14 -0.46 29.11
CA SER A 90 3.47 0.74 29.88
C SER A 90 3.19 2.04 29.10
N ILE A 91 3.25 1.97 27.76
CA ILE A 91 3.07 3.10 26.83
C ILE A 91 1.66 3.11 26.21
N THR A 92 1.15 1.94 25.82
CA THR A 92 -0.09 1.83 25.05
C THR A 92 -1.31 2.14 25.91
N ARG A 93 -2.20 3.02 25.45
CA ARG A 93 -3.47 3.37 26.12
C ARG A 93 -4.70 3.24 25.23
N ARG A 94 -4.54 3.24 23.90
CA ARG A 94 -5.66 3.02 22.97
C ARG A 94 -5.27 2.04 21.87
N VAL A 95 -6.08 1.01 21.67
CA VAL A 95 -5.79 -0.07 20.72
C VAL A 95 -6.83 -0.08 19.59
N PHE A 96 -6.42 0.37 18.41
CA PHE A 96 -7.22 0.28 17.19
C PHE A 96 -7.13 -1.13 16.63
N ILE A 97 -8.26 -1.76 16.30
CA ILE A 97 -8.29 -3.11 15.73
C ILE A 97 -9.00 -3.04 14.38
N LEU A 98 -8.24 -3.17 13.29
CA LEU A 98 -8.76 -3.09 11.93
C LEU A 98 -8.91 -4.51 11.37
N GLY A 99 -10.15 -5.01 11.36
CA GLY A 99 -10.52 -6.34 10.88
C GLY A 99 -11.19 -6.32 9.51
N PRO A 100 -10.83 -7.19 8.54
CA PRO A 100 -11.60 -7.30 7.31
C PRO A 100 -13.00 -7.90 7.55
N SER A 101 -14.01 -7.45 6.80
CA SER A 101 -15.34 -8.09 6.78
C SER A 101 -15.35 -9.36 5.92
N HIS A 102 -15.78 -10.48 6.50
CA HIS A 102 -15.97 -11.77 5.81
C HIS A 102 -17.44 -12.04 5.46
N HIS A 103 -18.37 -11.54 6.27
CA HIS A 103 -19.79 -11.90 6.19
C HIS A 103 -20.63 -10.89 5.41
N VAL A 104 -20.35 -9.59 5.60
CA VAL A 104 -21.18 -8.53 5.02
C VAL A 104 -20.47 -7.79 3.88
N PRO A 105 -21.16 -7.53 2.75
CA PRO A 105 -20.61 -6.70 1.69
C PRO A 105 -20.58 -5.25 2.15
N LEU A 106 -19.38 -4.78 2.50
CA LEU A 106 -19.15 -3.43 2.98
C LEU A 106 -18.18 -2.72 2.02
N SER A 107 -18.51 -1.52 1.56
CA SER A 107 -17.64 -0.74 0.65
C SER A 107 -16.83 0.36 1.37
N ARG A 108 -17.02 0.45 2.68
CA ARG A 108 -16.49 1.46 3.61
C ARG A 108 -15.94 0.75 4.86
N CYS A 109 -15.68 1.52 5.91
CA CYS A 109 -15.45 0.99 7.25
C CYS A 109 -16.70 1.15 8.11
N ALA A 110 -16.91 0.26 9.09
CA ALA A 110 -18.01 0.32 10.03
C ALA A 110 -17.53 0.33 11.50
N LEU A 111 -18.32 0.98 12.35
CA LEU A 111 -18.10 1.08 13.80
C LEU A 111 -19.18 0.34 14.57
N SER A 112 -18.80 -0.21 15.72
CA SER A 112 -19.68 -1.00 16.59
C SER A 112 -20.81 -0.16 17.18
N PRO A 113 -21.99 -0.74 17.42
CA PRO A 113 -23.00 -0.15 18.28
C PRO A 113 -22.75 -0.44 19.78
N ALA A 114 -21.84 -1.35 20.12
CA ALA A 114 -21.54 -1.74 21.49
C ALA A 114 -20.64 -0.72 22.20
N GLU A 115 -20.69 -0.75 23.53
CA GLU A 115 -19.82 0.01 24.43
C GLU A 115 -18.70 -0.89 24.99
N VAL A 116 -18.95 -2.19 25.05
CA VAL A 116 -18.05 -3.18 25.63
C VAL A 116 -17.98 -4.41 24.73
N TYR A 117 -16.77 -4.92 24.52
CA TYR A 117 -16.53 -6.21 23.89
C TYR A 117 -16.10 -7.20 24.97
N ARG A 118 -16.87 -8.28 25.15
CA ARG A 118 -16.55 -9.32 26.14
C ARG A 118 -15.41 -10.19 25.67
N THR A 119 -14.62 -10.67 26.64
CA THR A 119 -13.61 -11.72 26.41
C THR A 119 -13.61 -12.70 27.58
N PRO A 120 -13.11 -13.94 27.41
CA PRO A 120 -12.97 -14.86 28.53
C PRO A 120 -12.01 -14.42 29.66
N LEU A 121 -11.17 -13.40 29.43
CA LEU A 121 -10.22 -12.90 30.42
C LEU A 121 -10.83 -11.76 31.24
N TYR A 122 -11.18 -10.68 30.54
CA TYR A 122 -11.91 -9.54 31.07
C TYR A 122 -12.50 -8.70 29.91
N ASP A 123 -13.50 -7.89 30.23
CA ASP A 123 -14.22 -7.09 29.25
C ASP A 123 -13.42 -5.87 28.79
N LEU A 124 -13.45 -5.56 27.49
CA LEU A 124 -12.73 -4.43 26.89
C LEU A 124 -13.69 -3.30 26.55
N ARG A 125 -13.36 -2.08 26.98
CA ARG A 125 -14.19 -0.88 26.74
C ARG A 125 -13.83 -0.18 25.44
N ILE A 126 -14.84 0.22 24.68
CA ILE A 126 -14.66 1.02 23.46
C ILE A 126 -14.41 2.48 23.83
N ASP A 127 -13.43 3.11 23.18
CA ASP A 127 -13.16 4.54 23.31
C ASP A 127 -14.27 5.37 22.64
N GLN A 128 -15.26 5.78 23.43
CA GLN A 128 -16.42 6.52 22.93
C GLN A 128 -16.03 7.87 22.32
N LYS A 129 -14.97 8.53 22.84
CA LYS A 129 -14.51 9.82 22.32
C LYS A 129 -13.94 9.67 20.91
N VAL A 130 -13.08 8.67 20.69
CA VAL A 130 -12.55 8.38 19.36
C VAL A 130 -13.66 7.92 18.42
N TYR A 131 -14.59 7.08 18.90
CA TYR A 131 -15.75 6.65 18.11
C TYR A 131 -16.62 7.82 17.65
N ASP A 132 -16.89 8.79 18.51
CA ASP A 132 -17.61 10.01 18.16
C ASP A 132 -16.86 10.83 17.11
N ASP A 133 -15.54 10.97 17.26
CA ASP A 133 -14.69 11.70 16.32
C ASP A 133 -14.64 11.00 14.95
N LEU A 134 -14.56 9.67 14.92
CA LEU A 134 -14.62 8.88 13.70
C LEU A 134 -16.01 8.97 13.06
N TRP A 135 -17.09 8.89 13.84
CA TRP A 135 -18.46 8.97 13.36
C TRP A 135 -18.77 10.33 12.72
N LYS A 136 -18.34 11.43 13.36
CA LYS A 136 -18.52 12.82 12.85
C LYS A 136 -17.90 13.07 11.48
N THR A 137 -16.94 12.24 11.04
CA THR A 137 -16.37 12.35 9.69
C THR A 137 -17.39 12.03 8.60
N GLY A 138 -18.45 11.28 8.90
CA GLY A 138 -19.41 10.77 7.93
C GLY A 138 -18.84 9.68 7.01
N MET A 139 -17.63 9.18 7.30
CA MET A 139 -16.97 8.15 6.50
C MET A 139 -17.34 6.73 6.94
N PHE A 140 -17.89 6.54 8.13
CA PHE A 140 -18.17 5.21 8.68
C PHE A 140 -19.65 4.87 8.62
N GLU A 141 -19.94 3.58 8.46
CA GLU A 141 -21.27 3.00 8.67
C GLU A 141 -21.37 2.45 10.10
N ARG A 142 -22.59 2.21 10.59
CA ARG A 142 -22.78 1.55 11.89
C ARG A 142 -23.18 0.12 11.63
N MET A 143 -22.44 -0.83 12.20
CA MET A 143 -22.82 -2.24 12.10
C MET A 143 -24.00 -2.54 13.05
N THR A 144 -24.80 -3.54 12.72
CA THR A 144 -25.75 -4.12 13.67
C THR A 144 -24.99 -4.98 14.67
N LEU A 145 -25.56 -5.20 15.86
CA LEU A 145 -24.92 -6.08 16.85
C LEU A 145 -24.72 -7.50 16.29
N GLN A 146 -25.68 -8.00 15.51
CA GLN A 146 -25.55 -9.30 14.84
C GLN A 146 -24.35 -9.35 13.88
N THR A 147 -24.18 -8.35 13.02
CA THR A 147 -23.02 -8.28 12.10
C THR A 147 -21.71 -8.24 12.88
N ASP A 148 -21.70 -7.53 14.01
CA ASP A 148 -20.54 -7.40 14.88
C ASP A 148 -20.17 -8.75 15.52
N GLU A 149 -21.17 -9.46 16.06
CA GLU A 149 -21.00 -10.78 16.68
C GLU A 149 -20.74 -11.90 15.66
N ASP A 150 -21.22 -11.79 14.42
CA ASP A 150 -20.93 -12.75 13.35
C ASP A 150 -19.48 -12.64 12.86
N GLU A 151 -18.85 -11.47 12.97
CA GLU A 151 -17.50 -11.24 12.47
C GLU A 151 -16.41 -11.68 13.48
N HIS A 152 -15.45 -12.47 13.02
CA HIS A 152 -14.38 -13.01 13.86
C HIS A 152 -13.05 -12.25 13.70
N SER A 153 -12.83 -11.52 12.61
CA SER A 153 -11.53 -10.94 12.30
C SER A 153 -11.04 -9.91 13.32
N ILE A 154 -11.97 -9.22 14.00
CA ILE A 154 -11.70 -8.33 15.12
C ILE A 154 -11.61 -9.14 16.43
N GLU A 155 -12.53 -10.08 16.62
CA GLU A 155 -12.64 -10.87 17.86
C GLU A 155 -11.38 -11.67 18.19
N MET A 156 -10.72 -12.25 17.18
CA MET A 156 -9.50 -13.02 17.38
C MET A 156 -8.35 -12.22 17.98
N HIS A 157 -8.44 -10.89 18.02
CA HIS A 157 -7.44 -10.03 18.64
C HIS A 157 -7.79 -9.61 20.07
N LEU A 158 -9.05 -9.81 20.52
CA LEU A 158 -9.47 -9.34 21.84
C LEU A 158 -8.80 -10.11 22.98
N PRO A 159 -8.75 -11.46 23.00
CA PRO A 159 -8.07 -12.18 24.08
C PRO A 159 -6.57 -11.90 24.13
N TYR A 160 -5.91 -11.82 22.96
CA TYR A 160 -4.50 -11.47 22.88
C TYR A 160 -4.20 -10.04 23.38
N THR A 161 -5.07 -9.08 23.03
CA THR A 161 -4.98 -7.70 23.51
C THR A 161 -5.19 -7.65 25.03
N ALA A 162 -6.23 -8.31 25.55
CA ALA A 162 -6.49 -8.42 26.98
C ALA A 162 -5.31 -9.06 27.72
N LYS A 163 -4.72 -10.13 27.16
CA LYS A 163 -3.55 -10.76 27.79
C LYS A 163 -2.34 -9.83 27.81
N THR A 164 -2.06 -9.16 26.69
CA THR A 164 -0.86 -8.32 26.55
C THR A 164 -0.94 -7.07 27.42
N MET A 165 -2.15 -6.56 27.65
CA MET A 165 -2.43 -5.35 28.42
C MET A 165 -2.86 -5.63 29.88
N GLU A 166 -2.72 -6.87 30.35
CA GLU A 166 -3.21 -7.33 31.66
C GLU A 166 -2.73 -6.46 32.84
N SER A 167 -1.48 -5.96 32.78
CA SER A 167 -0.88 -5.11 33.81
C SER A 167 -1.51 -3.71 33.92
N CYS A 168 -2.19 -3.24 32.88
CA CYS A 168 -2.84 -1.93 32.80
C CYS A 168 -4.31 -2.06 32.37
N LYS A 169 -4.96 -3.16 32.75
CA LYS A 169 -6.29 -3.58 32.25
C LYS A 169 -7.39 -2.51 32.36
N ASP A 170 -7.28 -1.61 33.34
CA ASP A 170 -8.25 -0.55 33.62
C ASP A 170 -7.86 0.82 33.01
N GLU A 171 -6.70 0.91 32.36
CA GLU A 171 -6.11 2.16 31.84
C GLU A 171 -6.10 2.27 30.31
N PHE A 172 -6.63 1.28 29.59
CA PHE A 172 -6.68 1.31 28.13
C PHE A 172 -8.09 1.07 27.58
N SER A 173 -8.30 1.51 26.34
CA SER A 173 -9.53 1.31 25.58
C SER A 173 -9.24 0.74 24.19
N ILE A 174 -10.26 0.16 23.55
CA ILE A 174 -10.18 -0.37 22.19
C ILE A 174 -10.98 0.50 21.21
N VAL A 175 -10.58 0.45 19.94
CA VAL A 175 -11.27 1.09 18.82
C VAL A 175 -11.43 0.05 17.70
N PRO A 176 -12.45 -0.82 17.77
CA PRO A 176 -12.69 -1.81 16.73
C PRO A 176 -13.21 -1.13 15.47
N VAL A 177 -12.66 -1.48 14.32
CA VAL A 177 -13.05 -0.92 13.01
C VAL A 177 -13.16 -2.08 12.01
N LEU A 178 -14.38 -2.32 11.54
CA LEU A 178 -14.63 -3.32 10.51
C LEU A 178 -14.33 -2.69 9.14
N VAL A 179 -13.38 -3.26 8.40
CA VAL A 179 -12.90 -2.76 7.12
C VAL A 179 -13.51 -3.59 5.99
N GLY A 180 -14.27 -2.95 5.11
CA GLY A 180 -14.87 -3.59 3.95
C GLY A 180 -13.93 -3.79 2.77
N ALA A 181 -14.52 -4.08 1.61
CA ALA A 181 -13.87 -4.11 0.31
C ALA A 181 -13.62 -2.68 -0.20
N LEU A 182 -12.57 -2.04 0.32
CA LEU A 182 -12.21 -0.67 -0.02
C LEU A 182 -11.65 -0.57 -1.45
N SER A 183 -11.93 0.57 -2.09
CA SER A 183 -11.18 0.99 -3.29
C SER A 183 -9.84 1.61 -2.90
N GLU A 184 -8.87 1.67 -3.82
CA GLU A 184 -7.55 2.30 -3.56
C GLU A 184 -7.70 3.76 -3.07
N SER A 185 -8.69 4.50 -3.59
CA SER A 185 -9.01 5.86 -3.11
C SER A 185 -9.49 5.85 -1.66
N LYS A 186 -10.33 4.88 -1.28
CA LYS A 186 -10.83 4.76 0.09
C LYS A 186 -9.73 4.31 1.06
N GLU A 187 -8.84 3.43 0.65
CA GLU A 187 -7.65 3.08 1.44
C GLU A 187 -6.79 4.31 1.74
N GLN A 188 -6.59 5.19 0.75
CA GLN A 188 -5.91 6.48 0.95
C GLN A 188 -6.68 7.42 1.89
N GLU A 189 -7.99 7.57 1.69
CA GLU A 189 -8.83 8.44 2.53
C GLU A 189 -8.84 7.99 4.00
N TYR A 190 -9.04 6.70 4.28
CA TYR A 190 -8.99 6.17 5.65
C TYR A 190 -7.56 6.18 6.20
N GLY A 191 -6.55 5.88 5.38
CA GLY A 191 -5.15 5.98 5.80
C GLY A 191 -4.81 7.40 6.27
N LYS A 192 -5.22 8.42 5.50
CA LYS A 192 -5.06 9.82 5.87
C LYS A 192 -5.85 10.20 7.13
N LEU A 193 -7.06 9.68 7.30
CA LEU A 193 -7.85 9.94 8.49
C LEU A 193 -7.19 9.37 9.75
N LEU A 194 -6.68 8.13 9.65
CA LEU A 194 -6.13 7.40 10.78
C LEU A 194 -4.67 7.74 11.08
N SER A 195 -3.96 8.40 10.16
CA SER A 195 -2.55 8.77 10.35
C SER A 195 -2.32 9.65 11.59
N LYS A 196 -3.25 10.55 11.91
CA LYS A 196 -3.15 11.38 13.13
C LYS A 196 -3.20 10.55 14.41
N TYR A 197 -3.90 9.41 14.40
CA TYR A 197 -3.96 8.50 15.52
C TYR A 197 -2.75 7.56 15.51
N LEU A 198 -2.24 7.19 14.34
CA LEU A 198 -1.01 6.40 14.21
C LEU A 198 0.24 7.18 14.66
N ALA A 199 0.22 8.51 14.58
CA ALA A 199 1.31 9.36 15.05
C ALA A 199 1.34 9.55 16.58
N ASP A 200 0.25 9.23 17.30
CA ASP A 200 0.16 9.41 18.74
C ASP A 200 0.82 8.25 19.48
N GLU A 201 1.74 8.57 20.38
CA GLU A 201 2.57 7.58 21.06
C GLU A 201 1.82 6.63 22.01
N SER A 202 0.61 6.99 22.40
CA SER A 202 -0.26 6.17 23.24
C SER A 202 -1.11 5.18 22.45
N ASN A 203 -1.09 5.23 21.11
CA ASN A 203 -1.95 4.40 20.28
C ASN A 203 -1.23 3.21 19.67
N LEU A 204 -1.90 2.07 19.62
CA LEU A 204 -1.48 0.86 18.91
C LEU A 204 -2.47 0.54 17.80
N PHE A 205 -1.99 0.16 16.62
CA PHE A 205 -2.82 -0.35 15.52
C PHE A 205 -2.62 -1.84 15.29
N ILE A 206 -3.65 -2.63 15.52
CA ILE A 206 -3.69 -4.06 15.21
C ILE A 206 -4.35 -4.23 13.84
N ILE A 207 -3.57 -4.66 12.86
CA ILE A 207 -4.01 -4.95 11.50
C ILE A 207 -4.22 -6.45 11.37
N SER A 208 -5.48 -6.84 11.30
CA SER A 208 -5.90 -8.23 11.25
C SER A 208 -5.77 -8.81 9.84
N SER A 209 -4.90 -9.80 9.65
CA SER A 209 -4.76 -10.47 8.36
C SER A 209 -4.11 -11.85 8.46
N ASP A 210 -4.79 -12.86 7.92
CA ASP A 210 -4.13 -14.04 7.36
C ASP A 210 -3.58 -13.72 5.95
N PHE A 211 -2.68 -14.57 5.46
CA PHE A 211 -1.98 -14.38 4.18
C PHE A 211 -2.57 -15.28 3.09
N CYS A 212 -1.80 -16.09 2.36
CA CYS A 212 -2.35 -16.92 1.28
C CYS A 212 -3.32 -17.98 1.82
N HIS A 213 -4.54 -17.99 1.32
CA HIS A 213 -5.49 -19.09 1.42
C HIS A 213 -5.38 -19.92 0.15
N TRP A 214 -4.56 -20.96 0.19
CA TRP A 214 -4.24 -21.81 -0.95
C TRP A 214 -5.04 -23.11 -0.93
N GLY A 215 -5.55 -23.51 -2.09
CA GLY A 215 -6.24 -24.77 -2.30
C GLY A 215 -7.53 -24.62 -3.10
N GLN A 216 -8.04 -25.74 -3.60
CA GLN A 216 -9.26 -25.76 -4.41
C GLN A 216 -10.47 -25.18 -3.65
N ARG A 217 -10.56 -25.41 -2.33
CA ARG A 217 -11.64 -24.88 -1.47
C ARG A 217 -11.70 -23.35 -1.46
N PHE A 218 -10.56 -22.69 -1.64
CA PHE A 218 -10.45 -21.22 -1.71
C PHE A 218 -10.49 -20.69 -3.14
N ARG A 219 -10.60 -21.58 -4.14
CA ARG A 219 -10.51 -21.26 -5.58
C ARG A 219 -9.23 -20.50 -5.93
N TYR A 220 -8.16 -20.77 -5.20
CA TYR A 220 -6.86 -20.15 -5.42
C TYR A 220 -5.75 -21.19 -5.30
N THR A 221 -5.15 -21.54 -6.43
CA THR A 221 -4.11 -22.58 -6.52
C THR A 221 -2.92 -22.06 -7.33
N TYR A 222 -2.53 -20.80 -7.12
CA TYR A 222 -1.35 -20.23 -7.77
C TYR A 222 -0.12 -21.07 -7.40
N TYR A 223 0.69 -21.40 -8.38
CA TYR A 223 1.89 -22.21 -8.19
C TYR A 223 2.97 -21.77 -9.17
N ASP A 224 4.12 -21.37 -8.62
CA ASP A 224 5.34 -21.11 -9.34
C ASP A 224 6.27 -22.32 -9.22
N GLU A 225 6.29 -23.14 -10.28
CA GLU A 225 7.13 -24.34 -10.39
C GLU A 225 8.62 -24.08 -10.10
N ASN A 226 9.10 -22.85 -10.29
CA ASN A 226 10.49 -22.51 -10.04
C ASN A 226 10.85 -22.49 -8.54
N GLN A 227 9.86 -22.44 -7.65
CA GLN A 227 10.07 -22.41 -6.19
C GLN A 227 10.10 -23.81 -5.57
N GLY A 228 9.96 -24.88 -6.35
CA GLY A 228 9.92 -26.25 -5.86
C GLY A 228 8.51 -26.65 -5.42
N GLU A 229 8.38 -27.27 -4.24
CA GLU A 229 7.10 -27.78 -3.73
C GLU A 229 6.04 -26.68 -3.56
N ILE A 230 4.75 -27.05 -3.56
CA ILE A 230 3.63 -26.09 -3.51
C ILE A 230 3.75 -25.16 -2.30
N TYR A 231 4.00 -25.69 -1.10
CA TYR A 231 4.16 -24.84 0.09
C TYR A 231 5.35 -23.86 0.00
N ARG A 232 6.39 -24.16 -0.78
CA ARG A 232 7.50 -23.24 -1.05
C ARG A 232 7.09 -22.14 -2.02
N SER A 233 6.27 -22.47 -3.02
CA SER A 233 5.65 -21.45 -3.88
C SER A 233 4.71 -20.54 -3.08
N ILE A 234 3.95 -21.07 -2.13
CA ILE A 234 3.10 -20.29 -1.23
C ILE A 234 3.97 -19.36 -0.39
N GLU A 235 5.00 -19.92 0.28
CA GLU A 235 5.96 -19.15 1.09
C GLU A 235 6.63 -18.03 0.29
N HIS A 236 7.08 -18.31 -0.94
CA HIS A 236 7.68 -17.30 -1.80
C HIS A 236 6.69 -16.19 -2.17
N LEU A 237 5.45 -16.55 -2.52
CA LEU A 237 4.41 -15.59 -2.86
C LEU A 237 4.08 -14.69 -1.67
N ASP A 238 3.93 -15.25 -0.48
CA ASP A 238 3.63 -14.50 0.74
C ASP A 238 4.81 -13.62 1.16
N LYS A 239 6.04 -14.15 1.19
CA LYS A 239 7.23 -13.35 1.50
C LYS A 239 7.49 -12.22 0.51
N MET A 240 7.07 -12.38 -0.76
CA MET A 240 7.09 -11.28 -1.72
C MET A 240 6.10 -10.16 -1.32
N GLY A 241 4.90 -10.53 -0.86
CA GLY A 241 3.93 -9.56 -0.33
C GLY A 241 4.45 -8.89 0.94
N MET A 242 4.95 -9.68 1.90
CA MET A 242 5.56 -9.22 3.15
C MET A 242 6.70 -8.23 2.89
N GLY A 243 7.65 -8.57 2.02
CA GLY A 243 8.78 -7.68 1.69
C GLY A 243 8.39 -6.38 0.99
N ILE A 244 7.19 -6.32 0.37
CA ILE A 244 6.63 -5.06 -0.15
C ILE A 244 5.97 -4.25 0.99
N ILE A 245 5.28 -4.93 1.92
CA ILE A 245 4.69 -4.28 3.10
C ILE A 245 5.79 -3.67 3.99
N GLU A 246 6.93 -4.36 4.16
CA GLU A 246 8.12 -3.85 4.88
C GLU A 246 8.71 -2.58 4.25
N GLN A 247 8.50 -2.37 2.95
CA GLN A 247 8.92 -1.13 2.26
C GLN A 247 7.97 0.05 2.48
N LEU A 248 6.85 -0.17 3.17
CA LEU A 248 5.82 0.84 3.42
C LEU A 248 5.27 1.49 2.13
N ASP A 249 5.18 0.72 1.02
CA ASP A 249 4.74 1.21 -0.28
C ASP A 249 3.34 0.68 -0.66
N PRO A 250 2.26 1.47 -0.48
CA PRO A 250 0.89 1.07 -0.81
C PRO A 250 0.70 0.82 -2.32
N VAL A 251 1.41 1.53 -3.19
CA VAL A 251 1.27 1.39 -4.66
C VAL A 251 1.87 0.07 -5.12
N SER A 252 3.05 -0.29 -4.61
CA SER A 252 3.67 -1.58 -4.89
C SER A 252 2.83 -2.74 -4.35
N PHE A 253 2.22 -2.60 -3.17
CA PHE A 253 1.34 -3.63 -2.61
C PHE A 253 0.07 -3.82 -3.46
N SER A 254 -0.60 -2.74 -3.89
CA SER A 254 -1.72 -2.82 -4.84
C SER A 254 -1.32 -3.49 -6.15
N ASN A 255 -0.15 -3.14 -6.71
CA ASN A 255 0.36 -3.78 -7.93
C ASN A 255 0.61 -5.28 -7.75
N TYR A 256 1.12 -5.70 -6.58
CA TYR A 256 1.29 -7.10 -6.23
C TYR A 256 -0.05 -7.86 -6.18
N LEU A 257 -1.04 -7.31 -5.47
CA LEU A 257 -2.39 -7.89 -5.39
C LEU A 257 -3.05 -7.99 -6.77
N ARG A 258 -2.92 -6.97 -7.63
CA ARG A 258 -3.44 -7.00 -9.01
C ARG A 258 -2.73 -8.01 -9.90
N LYS A 259 -1.47 -8.33 -9.61
CA LYS A 259 -0.67 -9.25 -10.43
C LYS A 259 -0.92 -10.71 -10.06
N TYR A 260 -0.92 -11.01 -8.76
CA TYR A 260 -0.95 -12.39 -8.26
C TYR A 260 -2.31 -12.79 -7.70
N HIS A 261 -3.16 -11.82 -7.36
CA HIS A 261 -4.43 -12.04 -6.67
C HIS A 261 -4.26 -12.91 -5.43
N ASN A 262 -3.15 -12.76 -4.71
CA ASN A 262 -2.91 -13.50 -3.48
C ASN A 262 -4.09 -13.25 -2.51
N THR A 263 -4.56 -14.31 -1.88
CA THR A 263 -5.80 -14.34 -1.11
C THR A 263 -5.63 -13.79 0.32
N ILE A 264 -4.80 -12.77 0.48
CA ILE A 264 -4.60 -12.03 1.73
C ILE A 264 -5.94 -11.39 2.12
N CYS A 265 -6.54 -11.86 3.21
CA CYS A 265 -7.87 -11.44 3.64
C CYS A 265 -7.86 -9.99 4.15
N GLY A 266 -6.86 -9.62 4.95
CA GLY A 266 -6.66 -8.27 5.49
C GLY A 266 -5.96 -7.29 4.56
N ARG A 267 -5.97 -7.54 3.24
CA ARG A 267 -5.34 -6.65 2.25
C ARG A 267 -5.81 -5.19 2.32
N HIS A 268 -7.08 -4.94 2.69
CA HIS A 268 -7.64 -3.60 2.81
C HIS A 268 -7.21 -2.91 4.11
N PRO A 269 -7.30 -3.55 5.30
CA PRO A 269 -6.61 -3.07 6.51
C PRO A 269 -5.11 -2.76 6.30
N ILE A 270 -4.37 -3.64 5.63
CA ILE A 270 -2.96 -3.43 5.29
C ILE A 270 -2.81 -2.20 4.39
N GLY A 271 -3.64 -2.06 3.34
CA GLY A 271 -3.65 -0.87 2.49
C GLY A 271 -3.89 0.42 3.26
N VAL A 272 -4.81 0.41 4.23
CA VAL A 272 -5.06 1.55 5.13
C VAL A 272 -3.83 1.86 5.98
N LEU A 273 -3.18 0.86 6.59
CA LEU A 273 -1.95 1.06 7.37
C LEU A 273 -0.84 1.68 6.50
N LEU A 274 -0.57 1.10 5.32
CA LEU A 274 0.49 1.59 4.43
C LEU A 274 0.27 3.05 4.03
N ASN A 275 -0.97 3.43 3.71
CA ASN A 275 -1.31 4.82 3.43
C ASN A 275 -1.22 5.70 4.69
N ALA A 276 -1.64 5.20 5.86
CA ALA A 276 -1.51 5.92 7.13
C ALA A 276 -0.05 6.19 7.47
N SER A 277 0.85 5.24 7.27
CA SER A 277 2.30 5.43 7.43
C SER A 277 2.82 6.51 6.48
N CYS A 278 2.40 6.49 5.21
CA CYS A 278 2.75 7.57 4.26
C CYS A 278 2.28 8.94 4.73
N PHE A 279 1.07 9.09 5.30
CA PHE A 279 0.53 10.38 5.76
C PHE A 279 0.97 10.78 7.18
N SER A 280 1.37 9.82 8.02
CA SER A 280 1.88 10.10 9.37
C SER A 280 3.17 10.89 9.29
N SER A 281 3.98 10.61 8.27
CA SER A 281 5.13 11.43 7.92
C SER A 281 4.79 12.88 7.53
N PHE A 282 3.53 13.20 7.22
CA PHE A 282 3.06 14.53 6.83
C PHE A 282 2.26 15.26 7.93
N THR A 283 1.92 14.60 9.05
CA THR A 283 0.89 15.13 9.98
C THR A 283 1.38 16.12 11.03
N ASN A 284 2.69 16.28 11.23
CA ASN A 284 3.22 17.35 12.11
C ASN A 284 3.19 18.76 11.48
N MET A 285 2.54 18.95 10.33
CA MET A 285 2.45 20.26 9.65
C MET A 285 1.05 20.84 9.51
N ASN A 286 -0.01 20.07 9.75
CA ASN A 286 -1.37 20.49 9.39
C ASN A 286 -2.28 20.89 10.56
N GLN A 287 -1.74 21.07 11.77
CA GLN A 287 -2.50 21.62 12.89
C GLN A 287 -2.78 23.14 12.80
N SER A 288 -2.58 23.77 11.64
CA SER A 288 -2.90 25.20 11.44
C SER A 288 -3.77 25.51 10.21
N LEU A 289 -4.35 24.51 9.52
CA LEU A 289 -5.01 24.73 8.22
C LEU A 289 -6.36 24.01 8.03
N SER A 290 -7.15 23.81 9.08
CA SER A 290 -8.48 23.18 8.98
C SER A 290 -9.69 24.09 9.29
N LEU A 291 -9.54 25.41 9.18
CA LEU A 291 -10.66 26.36 9.33
C LEU A 291 -11.26 26.89 8.01
N TYR A 292 -10.96 26.31 6.85
CA TYR A 292 -11.57 26.81 5.61
C TYR A 292 -11.92 25.72 4.59
N LYS A 293 -13.24 25.53 4.43
CA LYS A 293 -13.99 25.01 3.28
C LYS A 293 -14.75 23.70 3.49
N ARG A 294 -15.96 23.88 4.04
CA ARG A 294 -17.12 23.04 3.81
C ARG A 294 -18.20 23.92 3.15
N HIS A 295 -18.38 23.82 1.83
CA HIS A 295 -19.70 23.92 1.17
C HIS A 295 -19.64 23.69 -0.36
N LEU A 296 -20.79 23.21 -0.88
CA LEU A 296 -21.20 22.88 -2.26
C LEU A 296 -21.14 21.37 -2.60
N SER A 297 -22.16 20.56 -2.25
CA SER A 297 -23.50 20.34 -2.88
C SER A 297 -23.44 19.55 -4.20
N THR A 298 -23.65 18.22 -4.18
CA THR A 298 -24.90 17.44 -4.50
C THR A 298 -25.36 17.43 -5.96
N THR A 299 -25.52 16.21 -6.54
CA THR A 299 -26.64 15.64 -7.36
C THR A 299 -26.13 14.49 -8.28
N SER A 300 -26.47 13.22 -8.01
CA SER A 300 -27.56 12.38 -8.59
C SER A 300 -27.51 12.10 -10.11
N ASN A 301 -27.33 10.83 -10.54
CA ASN A 301 -28.41 10.06 -11.20
C ASN A 301 -28.02 8.60 -11.57
N SER A 302 -29.07 7.78 -11.58
CA SER A 302 -29.22 6.34 -11.84
C SER A 302 -29.08 5.91 -13.30
N GLN A 303 -28.79 4.62 -13.55
CA GLN A 303 -29.52 3.77 -14.52
C GLN A 303 -29.16 2.27 -14.40
N THR A 304 -30.19 1.44 -14.56
CA THR A 304 -30.32 -0.03 -14.37
C THR A 304 -30.04 -0.85 -15.66
N PRO A 305 -30.02 -2.20 -15.59
CA PRO A 305 -29.21 -3.06 -16.46
C PRO A 305 -30.00 -3.72 -17.62
N ASN A 306 -29.27 -4.09 -18.69
CA ASN A 306 -29.81 -4.86 -19.80
C ASN A 306 -29.48 -6.36 -19.70
N SER A 307 -30.50 -7.15 -20.04
CA SER A 307 -30.62 -8.61 -20.00
C SER A 307 -30.19 -9.29 -21.32
N THR A 308 -30.31 -10.63 -21.33
CA THR A 308 -30.23 -11.59 -22.46
C THR A 308 -28.82 -12.14 -22.77
N MET A 309 -28.56 -13.44 -23.04
CA MET A 309 -29.35 -14.64 -23.30
C MET A 309 -28.68 -15.88 -22.67
N ALA A 310 -29.48 -16.86 -22.23
CA ALA A 310 -29.01 -18.08 -21.60
C ALA A 310 -28.33 -19.04 -22.61
N LYS A 311 -27.08 -19.43 -22.32
CA LYS A 311 -26.39 -20.57 -22.95
C LYS A 311 -27.01 -21.89 -22.47
N THR A 312 -27.04 -22.89 -23.34
CA THR A 312 -27.47 -24.27 -23.07
C THR A 312 -26.91 -24.74 -21.73
N LYS A 313 -27.80 -24.88 -20.74
CA LYS A 313 -27.45 -25.06 -19.33
C LYS A 313 -26.93 -26.48 -19.12
N GLU A 314 -25.65 -26.62 -18.79
CA GLU A 314 -25.12 -27.89 -18.28
C GLU A 314 -25.89 -28.29 -17.02
N LEU A 315 -26.15 -29.59 -16.83
CA LEU A 315 -26.84 -30.06 -15.64
C LEU A 315 -26.03 -29.72 -14.39
N SER A 316 -26.73 -29.18 -13.38
CA SER A 316 -26.12 -28.84 -12.10
C SER A 316 -25.44 -30.07 -11.48
N LYS A 317 -24.43 -29.84 -10.64
CA LYS A 317 -23.76 -30.92 -9.91
C LYS A 317 -24.77 -31.69 -9.04
N ASP A 318 -25.71 -30.98 -8.43
CA ASP A 318 -26.77 -31.57 -7.60
C ASP A 318 -27.70 -32.48 -8.39
N THR A 319 -28.09 -32.08 -9.61
CA THR A 319 -28.90 -32.93 -10.49
C THR A 319 -28.12 -34.17 -10.93
N ARG A 320 -26.82 -34.05 -11.20
CA ARG A 320 -25.95 -35.20 -11.54
C ARG A 320 -25.75 -36.14 -10.36
N ASN A 321 -25.61 -35.61 -9.14
CA ASN A 321 -25.51 -36.41 -7.92
C ASN A 321 -26.82 -37.17 -7.66
N LYS A 322 -27.97 -36.50 -7.72
CA LYS A 322 -29.30 -37.15 -7.59
C LYS A 322 -29.52 -38.26 -8.61
N ILE A 323 -29.01 -38.11 -9.84
CA ILE A 323 -29.03 -39.19 -10.86
C ILE A 323 -28.23 -40.40 -10.39
N VAL A 324 -27.04 -40.20 -9.82
CA VAL A 324 -26.20 -41.28 -9.29
C VAL A 324 -26.83 -41.91 -8.04
N ASP A 325 -27.38 -41.11 -7.13
CA ASP A 325 -28.03 -41.59 -5.90
C ASP A 325 -29.25 -42.47 -6.22
N LEU A 326 -30.11 -42.04 -7.15
CA LEU A 326 -31.27 -42.83 -7.58
C LEU A 326 -30.86 -44.09 -8.34
N HIS A 327 -29.73 -44.07 -9.04
CA HIS A 327 -29.18 -45.26 -9.69
C HIS A 327 -28.63 -46.26 -8.66
N GLN A 328 -27.94 -45.77 -7.61
CA GLN A 328 -27.48 -46.61 -6.50
C GLN A 328 -28.64 -47.19 -5.70
N ALA A 329 -29.76 -46.46 -5.59
CA ALA A 329 -31.01 -46.94 -5.00
C ALA A 329 -31.80 -47.92 -5.89
N GLY A 330 -31.22 -48.40 -7.00
CA GLY A 330 -31.80 -49.46 -7.84
C GLY A 330 -32.86 -49.00 -8.85
N LYS A 331 -33.06 -47.69 -9.05
CA LYS A 331 -34.03 -47.20 -10.05
C LYS A 331 -33.50 -47.33 -11.48
N THR A 332 -34.40 -47.62 -12.42
CA THR A 332 -34.07 -47.69 -13.85
C THR A 332 -33.81 -46.30 -14.44
N GLU A 333 -32.94 -46.21 -15.46
CA GLU A 333 -32.59 -44.92 -16.10
C GLU A 333 -33.81 -44.16 -16.64
N SER A 334 -34.84 -44.89 -17.08
CA SER A 334 -36.11 -44.32 -17.54
C SER A 334 -36.91 -43.71 -16.39
N ALA A 335 -36.99 -44.39 -15.25
CA ALA A 335 -37.66 -43.89 -14.04
C ALA A 335 -36.94 -42.66 -13.47
N ILE A 336 -35.59 -42.67 -13.47
CA ILE A 336 -34.77 -41.53 -13.04
C ILE A 336 -34.99 -40.32 -13.94
N GLY A 337 -35.01 -40.53 -15.27
CA GLY A 337 -35.27 -39.47 -16.24
C GLY A 337 -36.65 -38.84 -16.05
N LYS A 338 -37.68 -39.66 -15.85
CA LYS A 338 -39.06 -39.21 -15.59
C LYS A 338 -39.18 -38.44 -14.26
N GLN A 339 -38.49 -38.90 -13.22
CA GLN A 339 -38.52 -38.27 -11.89
C GLN A 339 -37.80 -36.91 -11.85
N LEU A 340 -36.69 -36.75 -12.59
CA LEU A 340 -35.86 -35.55 -12.53
C LEU A 340 -36.06 -34.59 -13.73
N GLY A 341 -36.94 -34.92 -14.68
CA GLY A 341 -37.15 -34.12 -15.89
C GLY A 341 -35.94 -34.11 -16.83
N VAL A 342 -35.12 -35.16 -16.80
CA VAL A 342 -33.87 -35.28 -17.59
C VAL A 342 -34.04 -36.37 -18.65
N LYS A 343 -33.55 -36.12 -19.88
CA LYS A 343 -33.57 -37.12 -20.96
C LYS A 343 -32.81 -38.39 -20.54
N LYS A 344 -33.38 -39.56 -20.83
CA LYS A 344 -32.78 -40.89 -20.56
C LYS A 344 -31.33 -40.99 -21.05
N SER A 345 -31.04 -40.45 -22.24
CA SER A 345 -29.68 -40.47 -22.82
C SER A 345 -28.66 -39.70 -21.97
N THR A 346 -29.07 -38.60 -21.35
CA THR A 346 -28.23 -37.80 -20.46
C THR A 346 -28.01 -38.51 -19.12
N VAL A 347 -29.05 -39.15 -18.58
CA VAL A 347 -28.96 -40.01 -17.39
C VAL A 347 -27.94 -41.14 -17.64
N GLY A 348 -28.07 -41.87 -18.75
CA GLY A 348 -27.13 -42.95 -19.11
C GLY A 348 -25.70 -42.48 -19.41
N ALA A 349 -25.50 -41.26 -19.92
CA ALA A 349 -24.16 -40.69 -20.11
C ALA A 349 -23.48 -40.36 -18.76
N ILE A 350 -24.24 -39.81 -17.80
CA ILE A 350 -23.75 -39.51 -16.44
C ILE A 350 -23.43 -40.81 -15.69
N ILE A 351 -24.29 -41.82 -15.77
CA ILE A 351 -24.07 -43.12 -15.12
C ILE A 351 -22.84 -43.82 -15.69
N ARG A 352 -22.66 -43.87 -17.02
CA ARG A 352 -21.45 -44.44 -17.63
C ARG A 352 -20.19 -43.72 -17.18
N LYS A 353 -20.19 -42.40 -17.20
CA LYS A 353 -19.06 -41.59 -16.73
C LYS A 353 -18.76 -41.84 -15.24
N TRP A 354 -19.78 -41.91 -14.40
CA TRP A 354 -19.61 -42.24 -12.99
C TRP A 354 -19.07 -43.66 -12.79
N LYS A 355 -19.53 -44.65 -13.57
CA LYS A 355 -18.98 -46.02 -13.52
C LYS A 355 -17.48 -46.05 -13.86
N THR A 356 -17.04 -45.29 -14.86
CA THR A 356 -15.64 -45.25 -15.31
C THR A 356 -14.73 -44.42 -14.42
N TYR A 357 -15.12 -43.20 -14.07
CA TYR A 357 -14.24 -42.23 -13.41
C TYR A 357 -14.59 -41.97 -11.95
N LYS A 358 -15.66 -42.60 -11.44
CA LYS A 358 -16.20 -42.42 -10.07
C LYS A 358 -16.45 -40.96 -9.69
N THR A 359 -16.68 -40.10 -10.69
CA THR A 359 -16.94 -38.67 -10.50
C THR A 359 -18.13 -38.20 -11.31
N THR A 360 -18.89 -37.27 -10.75
CA THR A 360 -19.93 -36.53 -11.45
C THR A 360 -19.38 -35.23 -12.07
N ASP A 361 -18.14 -34.81 -11.73
CA ASP A 361 -17.49 -33.56 -12.17
C ASP A 361 -17.00 -33.60 -13.62
N ASN A 362 -16.95 -32.45 -14.31
CA ASN A 362 -16.52 -32.35 -15.71
C ASN A 362 -15.01 -32.61 -15.85
N LEU A 363 -14.60 -33.39 -16.87
CA LEU A 363 -13.19 -33.69 -17.13
C LEU A 363 -12.49 -32.55 -17.89
N PRO A 364 -11.17 -32.32 -17.68
CA PRO A 364 -10.39 -31.36 -18.44
C PRO A 364 -10.40 -31.70 -19.93
N ARG A 365 -10.55 -30.68 -20.79
CA ARG A 365 -10.52 -30.85 -22.25
C ARG A 365 -9.08 -30.74 -22.75
N SER A 366 -8.65 -31.63 -23.65
CA SER A 366 -7.34 -31.57 -24.29
C SER A 366 -7.21 -30.30 -25.14
N GLY A 367 -6.24 -29.44 -24.81
CA GLY A 367 -5.96 -28.23 -25.59
C GLY A 367 -5.21 -28.51 -26.90
N ALA A 368 -5.12 -27.50 -27.77
CA ALA A 368 -4.40 -27.60 -29.04
C ALA A 368 -2.87 -27.75 -28.83
N PRO A 369 -2.17 -28.52 -29.68
CA PRO A 369 -0.72 -28.72 -29.58
C PRO A 369 0.07 -27.42 -29.79
N ARG A 370 1.21 -27.29 -29.10
CA ARG A 370 2.04 -26.07 -29.09
C ARG A 370 2.91 -25.98 -30.35
N LYS A 371 3.05 -24.77 -30.92
CA LYS A 371 3.85 -24.52 -32.14
C LYS A 371 5.37 -24.49 -31.94
N ILE A 372 5.89 -24.24 -30.74
CA ILE A 372 7.34 -24.21 -30.45
C ILE A 372 7.70 -25.48 -29.68
N SER A 373 8.69 -26.22 -30.17
CA SER A 373 9.20 -27.42 -29.50
C SER A 373 9.93 -27.07 -28.19
N PRO A 374 10.03 -28.00 -27.23
CA PRO A 374 10.78 -27.77 -25.99
C PRO A 374 12.24 -27.31 -26.23
N ARG A 375 12.89 -27.81 -27.29
CA ARG A 375 14.23 -27.39 -27.70
C ARG A 375 14.27 -25.93 -28.16
N GLY A 376 13.27 -25.49 -28.93
CA GLY A 376 13.13 -24.08 -29.35
C GLY A 376 12.88 -23.14 -28.17
N VAL A 377 12.13 -23.58 -27.16
CA VAL A 377 11.91 -22.81 -25.92
C VAL A 377 13.24 -22.61 -25.16
N LYS A 378 14.04 -23.67 -24.98
CA LYS A 378 15.34 -23.58 -24.30
C LYS A 378 16.31 -22.66 -25.04
N MET A 379 16.38 -22.77 -26.37
CA MET A 379 17.24 -21.92 -27.19
C MET A 379 16.89 -20.43 -27.04
N THR A 380 15.61 -20.09 -27.20
CA THR A 380 15.15 -18.69 -27.11
C THR A 380 15.36 -18.11 -25.71
N THR A 381 15.12 -18.89 -24.66
CA THR A 381 15.35 -18.47 -23.26
C THR A 381 16.83 -18.19 -23.01
N ARG A 382 17.73 -19.09 -23.45
CA ARG A 382 19.18 -18.91 -23.30
C ARG A 382 19.70 -17.66 -24.02
N THR A 383 19.21 -17.40 -25.23
CA THR A 383 19.60 -16.21 -26.01
C THR A 383 19.23 -14.93 -25.27
N VAL A 384 18.00 -14.84 -24.71
CA VAL A 384 17.55 -13.66 -23.96
C VAL A 384 18.28 -13.52 -22.62
N SER A 385 18.59 -14.61 -21.91
CA SER A 385 19.37 -14.53 -20.67
C SER A 385 20.80 -14.05 -20.90
N LYS A 386 21.44 -14.47 -22.00
CA LYS A 386 22.82 -14.04 -22.34
C LYS A 386 22.86 -12.60 -22.85
N ASN A 387 21.84 -12.18 -23.61
CA ASN A 387 21.72 -10.82 -24.09
C ASN A 387 20.27 -10.31 -23.91
N PRO A 388 19.97 -9.65 -22.78
CA PRO A 388 18.62 -9.15 -22.47
C PRO A 388 18.08 -8.11 -23.46
N ARG A 389 18.92 -7.61 -24.39
CA ARG A 389 18.53 -6.66 -25.45
C ARG A 389 18.08 -7.34 -26.75
N THR A 390 18.18 -8.67 -26.86
CA THR A 390 17.73 -9.41 -28.05
C THR A 390 16.25 -9.14 -28.33
N THR A 391 15.94 -8.78 -29.58
CA THR A 391 14.57 -8.40 -29.95
C THR A 391 13.71 -9.63 -30.26
N ARG A 392 12.39 -9.46 -30.20
CA ARG A 392 11.43 -10.50 -30.61
C ARG A 392 11.58 -10.84 -32.10
N GLY A 393 12.06 -9.91 -32.92
CA GLY A 393 12.32 -10.14 -34.34
C GLY A 393 13.46 -11.12 -34.53
N ASP A 394 14.56 -10.93 -33.80
CA ASP A 394 15.74 -11.79 -33.85
C ASP A 394 15.39 -13.23 -33.48
N LEU A 395 14.58 -13.42 -32.41
CA LEU A 395 14.14 -14.75 -31.98
C LEU A 395 13.18 -15.42 -32.96
N VAL A 396 12.35 -14.66 -33.69
CA VAL A 396 11.52 -15.21 -34.78
C VAL A 396 12.43 -15.69 -35.91
N ASN A 397 13.43 -14.90 -36.28
CA ASN A 397 14.38 -15.25 -37.35
C ASN A 397 15.23 -16.48 -36.97
N ASP A 398 15.67 -16.58 -35.72
CA ASP A 398 16.42 -17.75 -35.22
C ASP A 398 15.59 -19.03 -35.26
N LEU A 399 14.32 -18.97 -34.84
CA LEU A 399 13.42 -20.14 -34.90
C LEU A 399 12.99 -20.48 -36.33
N GLN A 400 12.85 -19.48 -37.20
CA GLN A 400 12.59 -19.70 -38.62
C GLN A 400 13.79 -20.39 -39.29
N ARG A 401 15.04 -20.00 -38.97
CA ARG A 401 16.25 -20.71 -39.42
C ARG A 401 16.29 -22.17 -38.92
N ALA A 402 15.73 -22.45 -37.75
CA ALA A 402 15.57 -23.79 -37.20
C ALA A 402 14.31 -24.53 -37.72
N GLY A 403 13.66 -24.04 -38.79
CA GLY A 403 12.50 -24.69 -39.43
C GLY A 403 11.15 -24.47 -38.74
N THR A 404 11.07 -23.61 -37.71
CA THR A 404 9.84 -23.34 -36.95
C THR A 404 9.30 -21.93 -37.23
N LYS A 405 8.22 -21.82 -38.01
CA LYS A 405 7.59 -20.52 -38.33
C LYS A 405 6.66 -20.06 -37.20
N VAL A 406 7.00 -18.94 -36.55
CA VAL A 406 6.23 -18.38 -35.43
C VAL A 406 6.10 -16.86 -35.50
N THR A 407 5.10 -16.32 -34.82
CA THR A 407 4.89 -14.87 -34.73
C THR A 407 5.58 -14.28 -33.50
N LYS A 408 5.83 -12.97 -33.51
CA LYS A 408 6.35 -12.22 -32.35
C LYS A 408 5.50 -12.41 -31.08
N ALA A 409 4.19 -12.61 -31.24
CA ALA A 409 3.26 -12.89 -30.14
C ALA A 409 3.52 -14.27 -29.52
N THR A 410 3.75 -15.30 -30.35
CA THR A 410 4.10 -16.65 -29.88
C THR A 410 5.40 -16.65 -29.08
N ILE A 411 6.42 -15.88 -29.52
CA ILE A 411 7.66 -15.67 -28.76
C ILE A 411 7.38 -15.01 -27.41
N SER A 412 6.60 -13.92 -27.40
CA SER A 412 6.26 -13.20 -26.18
C SER A 412 5.54 -14.07 -25.16
N ASN A 413 4.57 -14.86 -25.61
CA ASN A 413 3.83 -15.80 -24.76
C ASN A 413 4.73 -16.95 -24.27
N THR A 414 5.72 -17.34 -25.06
CA THR A 414 6.68 -18.38 -24.68
C THR A 414 7.68 -17.87 -23.65
N LEU A 415 8.29 -16.70 -23.84
CA LEU A 415 9.18 -16.09 -22.86
C LEU A 415 8.46 -15.73 -21.55
N ARG A 416 7.23 -15.23 -21.62
CA ARG A 416 6.41 -14.97 -20.42
C ARG A 416 6.14 -16.23 -19.61
N ARG A 417 5.91 -17.38 -20.28
CA ARG A 417 5.78 -18.69 -19.62
C ARG A 417 7.09 -19.21 -19.03
N GLN A 418 8.23 -18.61 -19.39
CA GLN A 418 9.54 -18.90 -18.80
C GLN A 418 9.95 -17.82 -17.78
N GLY A 419 9.01 -16.98 -17.32
CA GLY A 419 9.27 -15.92 -16.35
C GLY A 419 9.93 -14.66 -16.91
N LEU A 420 10.27 -14.62 -18.20
CA LEU A 420 10.94 -13.49 -18.83
C LEU A 420 9.95 -12.47 -19.39
N LYS A 421 10.01 -11.25 -18.86
CA LYS A 421 9.18 -10.11 -19.29
C LYS A 421 10.03 -9.03 -19.94
N SER A 422 9.54 -8.49 -21.05
CA SER A 422 10.09 -7.29 -21.66
C SER A 422 9.65 -6.06 -20.86
N CYS A 423 10.63 -5.34 -20.31
CA CYS A 423 10.46 -4.15 -19.48
C CYS A 423 11.30 -3.00 -20.04
N SER A 424 10.92 -1.75 -19.73
CA SER A 424 11.73 -0.58 -20.04
C SER A 424 12.97 -0.56 -19.16
N ALA A 425 14.16 -0.41 -19.76
CA ALA A 425 15.40 -0.26 -19.00
C ALA A 425 15.40 1.06 -18.21
N ARG A 426 15.81 1.02 -16.93
CA ARG A 426 16.00 2.22 -16.11
C ARG A 426 17.18 3.03 -16.68
N ARG A 427 17.01 4.34 -16.76
CA ARG A 427 18.09 5.26 -17.14
C ARG A 427 18.85 5.62 -15.87
N VAL A 428 20.08 5.16 -15.76
CA VAL A 428 21.00 5.52 -14.67
C VAL A 428 22.23 6.19 -15.28
N PRO A 429 22.85 7.17 -14.60
CA PRO A 429 24.13 7.70 -15.05
C PRO A 429 25.15 6.57 -15.10
N LEU A 430 25.94 6.51 -16.17
CA LEU A 430 27.01 5.51 -16.31
C LEU A 430 28.16 5.88 -15.38
N LEU A 431 28.17 5.26 -14.20
CA LEU A 431 29.20 5.49 -13.19
C LEU A 431 30.48 4.72 -13.56
N LYS A 432 31.61 5.43 -13.59
CA LYS A 432 32.93 4.80 -13.64
C LYS A 432 33.30 4.29 -12.23
N PRO A 433 34.18 3.29 -12.09
CA PRO A 433 34.63 2.80 -10.78
C PRO A 433 35.23 3.88 -9.87
N VAL A 434 35.79 4.95 -10.44
CA VAL A 434 36.25 6.12 -9.69
C VAL A 434 35.11 6.91 -9.05
N HIS A 435 33.96 7.07 -9.75
CA HIS A 435 32.78 7.75 -9.21
C HIS A 435 32.16 6.93 -8.07
N VAL A 436 32.11 5.59 -8.21
CA VAL A 436 31.60 4.70 -7.15
C VAL A 436 32.42 4.82 -5.87
N ARG A 437 33.75 4.83 -5.98
CA ARG A 437 34.64 5.00 -4.81
C ARG A 437 34.47 6.36 -4.14
N ALA A 438 34.42 7.45 -4.92
CA ALA A 438 34.22 8.79 -4.39
C ALA A 438 32.87 8.95 -3.67
N ARG A 439 31.80 8.39 -4.24
CA ARG A 439 30.46 8.36 -3.63
C ARG A 439 30.42 7.58 -2.33
N LEU A 440 31.04 6.39 -2.29
CA LEU A 440 31.10 5.58 -1.07
C LEU A 440 31.93 6.24 0.04
N LYS A 441 33.01 6.93 -0.32
CA LYS A 441 33.82 7.70 0.63
C LYS A 441 32.98 8.82 1.25
N SER A 442 32.38 9.66 0.41
CA SER A 442 31.53 10.78 0.85
C SER A 442 30.35 10.31 1.71
N ALA A 443 29.67 9.23 1.33
CA ALA A 443 28.55 8.69 2.11
C ALA A 443 28.98 8.13 3.48
N ARG A 444 30.21 7.60 3.61
CA ARG A 444 30.74 7.10 4.90
C ARG A 444 31.17 8.23 5.81
N GLU A 445 31.78 9.27 5.25
CA GLU A 445 32.30 10.41 6.02
C GLU A 445 31.18 11.25 6.66
N HIS A 446 30.00 11.27 6.03
CA HIS A 446 28.86 12.07 6.50
C HIS A 446 27.71 11.20 7.05
N LEU A 447 27.97 9.92 7.37
CA LEU A 447 26.95 9.00 7.88
C LEU A 447 26.52 9.34 9.31
N ASP A 448 27.48 9.80 10.12
CA ASP A 448 27.31 10.08 11.55
C ASP A 448 27.14 11.58 11.84
N ASP A 449 27.02 12.41 10.79
CA ASP A 449 26.87 13.86 10.94
C ASP A 449 25.51 14.21 11.57
N PRO A 450 25.49 15.09 12.59
CA PRO A 450 24.25 15.45 13.29
C PRO A 450 23.28 16.18 12.36
N GLU A 451 21.97 16.04 12.61
CA GLU A 451 20.94 16.63 11.75
C GLU A 451 21.10 18.16 11.62
N GLU A 452 21.54 18.82 12.69
CA GLU A 452 21.73 20.27 12.73
C GLU A 452 22.77 20.78 11.71
N ASP A 453 23.75 19.94 11.34
CA ASP A 453 24.74 20.29 10.32
C ASP A 453 24.10 20.33 8.93
N TRP A 454 23.21 19.37 8.64
CA TRP A 454 22.44 19.33 7.40
C TRP A 454 21.38 20.43 7.30
N GLU A 455 20.80 20.85 8.45
CA GLU A 455 19.91 22.02 8.49
C GLU A 455 20.62 23.32 8.11
N ASN A 456 21.94 23.35 8.32
CA ASN A 456 22.78 24.49 8.05
C ASN A 456 23.43 24.44 6.64
N VAL A 457 23.00 23.52 5.78
CA VAL A 457 23.40 23.43 4.37
C VAL A 457 22.44 24.20 3.46
N ILE A 458 22.99 24.99 2.53
CA ILE A 458 22.26 25.55 1.40
C ILE A 458 22.60 24.77 0.15
N TRP A 459 21.62 24.04 -0.36
CA TRP A 459 21.70 23.27 -1.60
C TRP A 459 21.41 24.17 -2.79
N SER A 460 22.13 23.98 -3.89
CA SER A 460 21.90 24.73 -5.13
C SER A 460 22.12 23.87 -6.36
N ASP A 461 21.43 24.22 -7.44
CA ASP A 461 21.57 23.57 -8.75
C ASP A 461 20.88 24.40 -9.85
N GLU A 462 21.11 24.02 -11.10
CA GLU A 462 20.43 24.54 -12.27
C GLU A 462 19.52 23.51 -12.92
N THR A 463 18.27 23.87 -13.22
CA THR A 463 17.38 22.99 -13.99
C THR A 463 16.78 23.68 -15.21
N LYS A 464 16.48 22.85 -16.22
CA LYS A 464 15.73 23.27 -17.41
C LYS A 464 14.26 22.90 -17.23
N ILE A 465 13.38 23.88 -17.47
CA ILE A 465 11.93 23.70 -17.47
C ILE A 465 11.42 24.03 -18.88
N GLU A 466 10.77 23.06 -19.50
CA GLU A 466 10.24 23.16 -20.86
C GLU A 466 8.80 23.66 -20.83
N LEU A 467 8.43 24.60 -21.71
CA LEU A 467 7.05 25.12 -21.80
C LEU A 467 6.06 24.02 -22.17
N PHE A 468 6.44 23.16 -23.12
CA PHE A 468 5.69 21.99 -23.54
C PHE A 468 6.49 20.72 -23.22
N GLY A 469 6.92 20.61 -21.96
CA GLY A 469 7.68 19.47 -21.49
C GLY A 469 6.90 18.16 -21.58
N LYS A 470 7.57 17.10 -22.04
CA LYS A 470 7.01 15.75 -22.06
C LYS A 470 6.67 15.32 -20.63
N ASN A 471 5.40 15.39 -20.26
CA ASN A 471 4.89 14.63 -19.13
C ASN A 471 4.97 13.14 -19.52
N PRO A 472 5.80 12.28 -18.90
CA PRO A 472 5.89 10.87 -19.29
C PRO A 472 4.61 10.07 -18.97
N THR A 473 3.59 10.70 -18.39
CA THR A 473 2.37 10.03 -17.93
C THR A 473 1.10 10.84 -18.16
N CYS A 474 0.89 11.39 -19.37
CA CYS A 474 -0.47 11.78 -19.76
C CYS A 474 -1.25 10.52 -20.22
N ARG A 475 -2.19 10.06 -19.40
CA ARG A 475 -3.13 8.98 -19.76
C ARG A 475 -4.38 9.60 -20.38
N VAL A 476 -4.73 9.16 -21.59
CA VAL A 476 -5.93 9.63 -22.28
C VAL A 476 -6.96 8.51 -22.37
N TRP A 477 -8.18 8.79 -21.93
CA TRP A 477 -9.32 7.88 -22.06
C TRP A 477 -9.90 8.00 -23.47
N ARG A 478 -9.97 6.90 -24.23
CA ARG A 478 -10.49 6.91 -25.60
C ARG A 478 -11.25 5.64 -25.96
N ARG A 479 -12.23 5.78 -26.86
CA ARG A 479 -12.94 4.66 -27.50
C ARG A 479 -12.02 3.95 -28.51
N LYS A 480 -12.33 2.69 -28.84
CA LYS A 480 -11.62 1.90 -29.87
C LYS A 480 -11.62 2.70 -31.20
N ASN A 481 -10.46 2.79 -31.86
CA ASN A 481 -10.19 3.53 -33.12
C ASN A 481 -10.15 5.08 -33.04
N ALA A 482 -10.29 5.70 -31.87
CA ALA A 482 -10.21 7.17 -31.75
C ALA A 482 -8.78 7.70 -31.54
N GLU A 483 -7.77 7.01 -32.08
CA GLU A 483 -6.38 7.18 -31.67
C GLU A 483 -5.66 8.39 -32.23
N LEU A 484 -6.10 8.88 -33.38
CA LEU A 484 -5.51 10.03 -34.08
C LEU A 484 -6.31 11.33 -33.89
N HIS A 485 -7.41 11.29 -33.12
CA HIS A 485 -8.19 12.49 -32.84
C HIS A 485 -7.34 13.51 -32.07
N LEU A 486 -7.36 14.78 -32.49
CA LEU A 486 -6.62 15.90 -31.87
C LEU A 486 -6.84 16.02 -30.35
N LYS A 487 -8.03 15.69 -29.85
CA LYS A 487 -8.35 15.66 -28.41
C LYS A 487 -7.72 14.50 -27.64
N ASN A 488 -7.23 13.48 -28.34
CA ASN A 488 -6.64 12.25 -27.82
C ASN A 488 -5.15 12.11 -28.14
N THR A 489 -4.59 13.08 -28.85
CA THR A 489 -3.18 13.17 -29.20
C THR A 489 -2.57 14.38 -28.47
N ILE A 490 -1.31 14.25 -28.07
CA ILE A 490 -0.57 15.37 -27.51
C ILE A 490 0.09 16.08 -28.69
N PRO A 491 -0.16 17.39 -28.90
CA PRO A 491 0.52 18.14 -29.95
C PRO A 491 2.04 18.04 -29.75
N THR A 492 2.75 17.44 -30.71
CA THR A 492 4.21 17.41 -30.71
C THR A 492 4.74 18.50 -31.62
N VAL A 493 5.22 19.60 -31.05
CA VAL A 493 5.94 20.62 -31.82
C VAL A 493 7.36 20.12 -32.12
N LYS A 494 7.78 20.18 -33.39
CA LYS A 494 9.09 19.66 -33.82
C LYS A 494 10.27 20.50 -33.32
N HIS A 495 10.13 21.83 -33.12
CA HIS A 495 11.22 22.69 -32.61
C HIS A 495 10.75 24.06 -32.06
N GLY A 496 9.87 24.16 -31.05
CA GLY A 496 9.38 25.52 -30.72
C GLY A 496 8.60 25.79 -29.44
N GLY A 497 8.71 24.98 -28.38
CA GLY A 497 8.04 25.34 -27.12
C GLY A 497 8.76 26.43 -26.31
N GLY A 498 10.07 26.59 -26.49
CA GLY A 498 10.87 27.38 -25.55
C GLY A 498 11.08 26.65 -24.22
N ASN A 499 12.18 26.99 -23.57
CA ASN A 499 12.51 26.53 -22.22
C ASN A 499 13.08 27.70 -21.44
N ILE A 500 12.99 27.62 -20.12
CA ILE A 500 13.76 28.47 -19.22
C ILE A 500 14.80 27.61 -18.51
N MET A 501 16.00 28.16 -18.36
CA MET A 501 16.97 27.65 -17.40
C MET A 501 16.81 28.48 -16.13
N VAL A 502 16.67 27.81 -15.00
CA VAL A 502 16.58 28.47 -13.69
C VAL A 502 17.68 27.97 -12.78
N TRP A 503 18.27 28.88 -12.02
CA TRP A 503 19.11 28.57 -10.87
C TRP A 503 18.28 28.79 -9.62
N GLY A 504 18.35 27.87 -8.68
CA GLY A 504 17.72 28.03 -7.38
C GLY A 504 18.57 27.46 -6.27
N CYS A 505 18.25 27.89 -5.06
CA CYS A 505 18.83 27.33 -3.85
C CYS A 505 17.76 27.12 -2.80
N PHE A 506 17.99 26.19 -1.87
CA PHE A 506 17.11 25.98 -0.73
C PHE A 506 17.90 25.44 0.45
N SER A 507 17.33 25.53 1.65
CA SER A 507 17.84 24.89 2.87
C SER A 507 16.71 24.12 3.53
N ALA A 508 16.99 23.37 4.61
CA ALA A 508 15.94 22.77 5.44
C ALA A 508 14.81 23.73 5.87
N LYS A 509 15.10 25.04 5.94
CA LYS A 509 14.16 26.08 6.39
C LYS A 509 13.22 26.58 5.30
N GLY A 510 13.41 26.14 4.04
CA GLY A 510 12.55 26.52 2.93
C GLY A 510 13.31 26.89 1.65
N PRO A 511 12.55 27.25 0.60
CA PRO A 511 13.11 27.69 -0.67
C PRO A 511 13.84 29.02 -0.51
N GLY A 512 15.04 29.11 -1.09
CA GLY A 512 15.75 30.36 -1.31
C GLY A 512 15.26 31.06 -2.58
N ARG A 513 16.07 31.93 -3.16
CA ARG A 513 15.73 32.63 -4.40
C ARG A 513 15.82 31.70 -5.61
N LEU A 514 14.85 31.85 -6.52
CA LEU A 514 14.86 31.26 -7.86
C LEU A 514 15.08 32.37 -8.89
N ILE A 515 16.02 32.16 -9.82
CA ILE A 515 16.32 33.14 -10.88
C ILE A 515 16.39 32.48 -12.25
N ARG A 516 15.89 33.17 -13.26
CA ARG A 516 16.05 32.76 -14.66
C ARG A 516 17.44 33.13 -15.15
N VAL A 517 18.11 32.17 -15.77
CA VAL A 517 19.40 32.36 -16.44
C VAL A 517 19.13 32.48 -17.94
N LYS A 518 19.31 33.69 -18.48
CA LYS A 518 18.96 34.01 -19.88
C LYS A 518 20.01 33.56 -20.89
N GLU A 519 21.27 33.42 -20.46
CA GLU A 519 22.41 33.09 -21.33
C GLU A 519 23.16 31.86 -20.81
N ARG A 520 24.14 31.39 -21.59
CA ARG A 520 25.01 30.29 -21.14
C ARG A 520 25.84 30.77 -19.96
N MET A 521 25.57 30.20 -18.78
CA MET A 521 26.24 30.59 -17.54
C MET A 521 27.76 30.39 -17.65
N ASN A 522 28.52 31.48 -17.50
CA ASN A 522 29.96 31.47 -17.37
C ASN A 522 30.36 31.72 -15.90
N GLY A 523 31.66 31.62 -15.58
CA GLY A 523 32.14 31.79 -14.20
C GLY A 523 31.82 33.17 -13.59
N ALA A 524 31.90 34.25 -14.38
CA ALA A 524 31.61 35.61 -13.90
C ALA A 524 30.12 35.79 -13.58
N MET A 525 29.23 35.31 -14.47
CA MET A 525 27.79 35.29 -14.23
C MET A 525 27.45 34.43 -13.01
N TYR A 526 28.14 33.30 -12.81
CA TYR A 526 27.95 32.48 -11.62
C TYR A 526 28.31 33.23 -10.33
N HIS A 527 29.43 33.96 -10.31
CA HIS A 527 29.81 34.79 -9.15
C HIS A 527 28.78 35.89 -8.87
N GLU A 528 28.21 36.48 -9.92
CA GLU A 528 27.15 37.47 -9.81
C GLU A 528 25.86 36.85 -9.25
N ILE A 529 25.45 35.67 -9.73
CA ILE A 529 24.29 34.92 -9.25
C ILE A 529 24.45 34.60 -7.77
N LEU A 530 25.61 34.06 -7.35
CA LEU A 530 25.87 33.77 -5.94
C LEU A 530 25.85 35.05 -5.09
N SER A 531 26.46 36.14 -5.55
CA SER A 531 26.49 37.41 -4.83
C SER A 531 25.10 38.00 -4.62
N LYS A 532 24.29 38.03 -5.68
CA LYS A 532 22.97 38.68 -5.69
C LYS A 532 21.87 37.80 -5.09
N ASN A 533 22.03 36.47 -5.08
CA ASN A 533 20.95 35.56 -4.70
C ASN A 533 21.27 34.66 -3.51
N LEU A 534 22.48 34.09 -3.40
CA LEU A 534 22.81 33.17 -2.31
C LEU A 534 22.85 33.89 -0.96
N LEU A 535 23.56 35.03 -0.86
CA LEU A 535 23.65 35.78 0.39
C LEU A 535 22.30 36.33 0.88
N PRO A 536 21.45 36.94 0.02
CA PRO A 536 20.10 37.31 0.42
C PRO A 536 19.22 36.11 0.81
N SER A 537 19.39 34.96 0.15
CA SER A 537 18.65 33.73 0.51
C SER A 537 19.06 33.23 1.89
N ALA A 538 20.36 33.19 2.20
CA ALA A 538 20.86 32.79 3.51
C ALA A 538 20.33 33.71 4.64
N ARG A 539 20.22 35.02 4.38
CA ARG A 539 19.63 35.99 5.31
C ARG A 539 18.13 35.79 5.48
N ALA A 540 17.39 35.63 4.38
CA ALA A 540 15.95 35.40 4.41
C ALA A 540 15.58 34.10 5.14
N LEU A 541 16.38 33.05 4.96
CA LEU A 541 16.24 31.75 5.63
C LEU A 541 16.74 31.75 7.07
N LYS A 542 17.29 32.86 7.59
CA LYS A 542 17.86 32.97 8.95
C LYS A 542 18.88 31.85 9.25
N MET A 543 19.83 31.62 8.35
CA MET A 543 20.86 30.59 8.51
C MET A 543 21.80 30.89 9.69
N LYS A 544 22.24 29.84 10.40
CA LYS A 544 23.17 29.99 11.54
C LYS A 544 24.55 30.42 11.02
N ARG A 545 25.39 30.98 11.89
CA ARG A 545 26.80 31.26 11.54
C ARG A 545 27.49 29.95 11.12
N GLY A 546 28.34 30.03 10.10
CA GLY A 546 29.08 28.87 9.61
C GLY A 546 28.31 27.91 8.71
N TRP A 547 27.19 28.35 8.11
CA TRP A 547 26.45 27.59 7.11
C TRP A 547 27.33 27.14 5.94
N VAL A 548 26.98 26.00 5.37
CA VAL A 548 27.74 25.33 4.30
C VAL A 548 26.98 25.46 2.98
N PHE A 549 27.70 25.74 1.91
CA PHE A 549 27.17 25.85 0.57
C PHE A 549 27.44 24.58 -0.22
N GLN A 550 26.41 24.01 -0.84
CA GLN A 550 26.55 22.89 -1.75
C GLN A 550 26.30 23.34 -3.21
N HIS A 551 27.20 22.93 -4.09
CA HIS A 551 27.07 22.98 -5.54
C HIS A 551 27.71 21.74 -6.18
N ASP A 552 27.44 21.48 -7.44
CA ASP A 552 28.03 20.35 -8.15
C ASP A 552 29.49 20.63 -8.60
N ASN A 553 30.14 19.59 -9.15
CA ASN A 553 31.51 19.69 -9.66
C ASN A 553 31.59 20.14 -11.13
N ASP A 554 30.67 20.97 -11.62
CA ASP A 554 30.78 21.57 -12.94
C ASP A 554 32.15 22.29 -13.08
N PRO A 555 32.83 22.21 -14.24
CA PRO A 555 34.07 22.96 -14.49
C PRO A 555 34.01 24.44 -14.09
N LYS A 556 32.86 25.09 -14.19
CA LYS A 556 32.69 26.51 -13.79
C LYS A 556 32.74 26.72 -12.27
N HIS A 557 32.32 25.72 -11.50
CA HIS A 557 32.34 25.71 -10.03
C HIS A 557 33.73 25.35 -9.49
N THR A 558 34.42 24.44 -10.18
CA THR A 558 35.74 23.96 -9.78
C THR A 558 36.90 24.80 -10.31
N ALA A 559 36.64 25.77 -11.18
CA ALA A 559 37.63 26.70 -11.73
C ALA A 559 38.39 27.44 -10.61
N ARG A 560 39.70 27.65 -10.81
CA ARG A 560 40.58 28.31 -9.83
C ARG A 560 40.05 29.68 -9.38
N ALA A 561 39.58 30.49 -10.33
CA ALA A 561 38.98 31.80 -10.05
C ALA A 561 37.74 31.69 -9.14
N THR A 562 36.90 30.66 -9.33
CA THR A 562 35.71 30.43 -8.50
C THR A 562 36.08 29.97 -7.10
N LYS A 563 37.04 29.07 -6.95
CA LYS A 563 37.56 28.64 -5.63
C LYS A 563 38.18 29.81 -4.86
N GLU A 564 38.98 30.64 -5.52
CA GLU A 564 39.58 31.84 -4.93
C GLU A 564 38.52 32.86 -4.50
N TRP A 565 37.49 33.04 -5.33
CA TRP A 565 36.37 33.94 -5.04
C TRP A 565 35.55 33.46 -3.82
N LEU A 566 35.21 32.17 -3.76
CA LEU A 566 34.50 31.56 -2.63
C LEU A 566 35.30 31.71 -1.33
N ARG A 567 36.62 31.50 -1.38
CA ARG A 567 37.53 31.72 -0.25
C ARG A 567 37.54 33.18 0.20
N LYS A 568 37.63 34.13 -0.74
CA LYS A 568 37.61 35.58 -0.45
C LYS A 568 36.30 36.04 0.18
N LYS A 569 35.18 35.38 -0.15
CA LYS A 569 33.86 35.65 0.42
C LYS A 569 33.56 34.82 1.69
N HIS A 570 34.52 34.01 2.16
CA HIS A 570 34.40 33.16 3.34
C HIS A 570 33.25 32.14 3.27
N PHE A 571 32.94 31.61 2.08
CA PHE A 571 31.98 30.50 1.97
C PHE A 571 32.65 29.17 2.34
N LYS A 572 31.99 28.38 3.20
CA LYS A 572 32.32 26.98 3.41
C LYS A 572 31.61 26.16 2.33
N VAL A 573 32.34 25.35 1.58
CA VAL A 573 31.79 24.54 0.48
C VAL A 573 31.78 23.08 0.88
N LEU A 574 30.65 22.40 0.69
CA LEU A 574 30.51 20.96 0.95
C LEU A 574 31.31 20.16 -0.09
N GLU A 575 32.07 19.16 0.33
CA GLU A 575 32.74 18.25 -0.60
C GLU A 575 31.68 17.38 -1.31
N TRP A 576 31.71 17.36 -2.64
CA TRP A 576 30.68 16.70 -3.44
C TRP A 576 31.25 15.65 -4.39
N PRO A 577 30.69 14.43 -4.46
CA PRO A 577 31.11 13.43 -5.44
C PRO A 577 30.49 13.71 -6.82
N SER A 578 31.33 13.69 -7.88
CA SER A 578 30.87 13.89 -9.26
C SER A 578 29.81 12.86 -9.69
N GLN A 579 28.89 13.27 -10.58
CA GLN A 579 27.77 12.45 -11.09
C GLN A 579 26.84 11.92 -9.99
N SER A 580 26.52 12.76 -9.01
CA SER A 580 25.67 12.39 -7.88
C SER A 580 24.43 13.26 -7.72
N PRO A 581 23.60 13.41 -8.77
CA PRO A 581 22.35 14.18 -8.66
C PRO A 581 21.38 13.57 -7.65
N ASP A 582 21.42 12.24 -7.47
CA ASP A 582 20.60 11.51 -6.50
C ASP A 582 20.92 11.82 -5.04
N LEU A 583 22.11 12.34 -4.74
CA LEU A 583 22.47 12.80 -3.41
C LEU A 583 22.03 14.25 -3.17
N ASN A 584 21.74 15.02 -4.23
CA ASN A 584 21.33 16.42 -4.11
C ASN A 584 19.80 16.52 -3.97
N PRO A 585 19.28 16.90 -2.78
CA PRO A 585 17.85 16.93 -2.54
C PRO A 585 17.13 17.98 -3.42
N ILE A 586 17.84 18.98 -3.98
CA ILE A 586 17.20 19.97 -4.86
C ILE A 586 16.58 19.34 -6.12
N GLU A 587 17.05 18.18 -6.55
CA GLU A 587 16.49 17.44 -7.70
C GLU A 587 15.04 17.00 -7.48
N ASN A 588 14.69 16.69 -6.23
CA ASN A 588 13.30 16.39 -5.86
C ASN A 588 12.44 17.66 -5.87
N LEU A 589 13.01 18.80 -5.43
CA LEU A 589 12.37 20.11 -5.51
C LEU A 589 12.10 20.49 -6.98
N TRP A 590 13.05 20.22 -7.88
CA TRP A 590 12.86 20.42 -9.31
C TRP A 590 11.74 19.57 -9.89
N ARG A 591 11.64 18.31 -9.44
CA ARG A 591 10.54 17.43 -9.85
C ARG A 591 9.19 18.00 -9.42
N GLU A 592 9.06 18.39 -8.16
CA GLU A 592 7.81 18.93 -7.61
C GLU A 592 7.41 20.25 -8.30
N LEU A 593 8.38 21.16 -8.48
CA LEU A 593 8.17 22.40 -9.23
C LEU A 593 7.65 22.10 -10.64
N LYS A 594 8.27 21.16 -11.38
CA LYS A 594 7.84 20.79 -12.73
C LYS A 594 6.43 20.20 -12.75
N ILE A 595 6.03 19.43 -11.73
CA ILE A 595 4.67 18.90 -11.61
C ILE A 595 3.65 20.03 -11.43
N ARG A 596 3.90 20.96 -10.50
CA ARG A 596 3.01 22.10 -10.22
C ARG A 596 2.90 23.05 -11.41
N VAL A 597 4.03 23.37 -12.04
CA VAL A 597 4.07 24.19 -13.25
C VAL A 597 3.28 23.53 -14.38
N ALA A 598 3.42 22.21 -14.57
CA ALA A 598 2.68 21.48 -15.60
C ALA A 598 1.17 21.46 -15.35
N GLN A 599 0.72 21.39 -14.09
CA GLN A 599 -0.71 21.45 -13.75
C GLN A 599 -1.35 22.79 -14.14
N ARG A 600 -0.58 23.89 -14.11
CA ARG A 600 -1.06 25.23 -14.48
C ARG A 600 -1.01 25.52 -15.98
N GLN A 601 -0.46 24.62 -16.79
CA GLN A 601 -0.44 24.69 -18.26
C GLN A 601 -0.02 26.08 -18.80
N PRO A 602 1.23 26.52 -18.56
CA PRO A 602 1.73 27.80 -19.06
C PRO A 602 1.66 27.86 -20.59
N GLN A 603 1.19 29.00 -21.12
CA GLN A 603 0.95 29.19 -22.55
C GLN A 603 2.11 29.86 -23.30
N ASN A 604 3.00 30.56 -22.57
CA ASN A 604 4.17 31.23 -23.14
C ASN A 604 5.33 31.28 -22.11
N ILE A 605 6.53 31.66 -22.55
CA ILE A 605 7.74 31.67 -21.71
C ILE A 605 7.63 32.65 -20.53
N THR A 606 6.98 33.80 -20.70
CA THR A 606 6.80 34.79 -19.64
C THR A 606 5.88 34.24 -18.54
N ALA A 607 4.74 33.66 -18.93
CA ALA A 607 3.84 32.97 -18.03
C ALA A 607 4.51 31.76 -17.36
N LEU A 608 5.37 31.03 -18.08
CA LEU A 608 6.16 29.93 -17.50
C LEU A 608 7.10 30.44 -16.40
N GLU A 609 7.79 31.56 -16.63
CA GLU A 609 8.68 32.18 -15.64
C GLU A 609 7.91 32.64 -14.40
N GLU A 610 6.82 33.38 -14.58
CA GLU A 610 5.95 33.86 -13.50
C GLU A 610 5.38 32.69 -12.69
N ILE A 611 4.83 31.68 -13.36
CA ILE A 611 4.29 30.48 -12.70
C ILE A 611 5.40 29.74 -11.95
N CYS A 612 6.61 29.62 -12.52
CA CYS A 612 7.72 28.98 -11.80
C CYS A 612 8.08 29.75 -10.53
N MET A 613 8.15 31.08 -10.58
CA MET A 613 8.45 31.91 -9.41
C MET A 613 7.33 31.85 -8.36
N GLU A 614 6.07 31.91 -8.78
CA GLU A 614 4.91 31.77 -7.89
C GLU A 614 4.87 30.40 -7.22
N GLU A 615 4.99 29.32 -8.00
CA GLU A 615 4.94 27.96 -7.45
C GLU A 615 6.14 27.67 -6.57
N TRP A 616 7.32 28.20 -6.90
CA TRP A 616 8.52 28.12 -6.06
C TRP A 616 8.33 28.83 -4.72
N ALA A 617 7.74 30.03 -4.71
CA ALA A 617 7.43 30.75 -3.47
C ALA A 617 6.34 30.04 -2.64
N LYS A 618 5.42 29.34 -3.31
CA LYS A 618 4.38 28.49 -2.69
C LYS A 618 4.89 27.12 -2.29
N LEU A 619 6.13 26.72 -2.62
CA LEU A 619 6.70 25.48 -2.11
C LEU A 619 6.79 25.65 -0.60
N PRO A 620 5.93 24.97 0.16
CA PRO A 620 5.92 25.21 1.58
C PRO A 620 7.26 24.74 2.15
N ALA A 621 7.72 25.36 3.26
CA ALA A 621 8.85 24.83 4.03
C ALA A 621 8.64 23.34 4.36
N THR A 622 7.38 22.88 4.31
CA THR A 622 6.95 21.49 4.41
C THR A 622 7.29 20.60 3.20
N ALA A 623 7.27 21.08 1.95
CA ALA A 623 7.72 20.32 0.78
C ALA A 623 9.26 20.22 0.73
N VAL A 624 9.92 21.19 1.36
CA VAL A 624 11.36 21.19 1.65
C VAL A 624 11.70 20.29 2.86
N ALA A 625 10.75 20.10 3.77
CA ALA A 625 10.83 19.10 4.84
C ALA A 625 10.33 17.71 4.43
N GLU A 626 9.56 17.55 3.34
CA GLU A 626 9.30 16.27 2.66
C GLU A 626 10.55 15.74 1.94
N LEU A 627 11.56 16.61 1.80
CA LEU A 627 12.89 16.28 1.34
C LEU A 627 13.83 15.80 2.43
N LYS A 628 13.46 16.04 3.69
CA LYS A 628 13.91 15.24 4.81
C LYS A 628 12.96 14.06 4.89
N LYS A 629 13.45 12.83 5.00
CA LYS A 629 12.65 11.84 5.74
C LYS A 629 12.61 12.33 7.19
N SER A 630 11.72 13.27 7.52
CA SER A 630 11.42 13.63 8.90
C SER A 630 9.92 13.50 9.08
N GLY A 631 9.53 12.31 9.47
CA GLY A 631 8.14 11.99 9.70
C GLY A 631 8.04 10.58 10.24
N LEU A 632 8.47 10.41 11.50
CA LEU A 632 8.55 9.15 12.25
C LEU A 632 9.41 8.12 11.48
N ASP A 633 10.58 7.72 11.99
CA ASP A 633 11.34 6.66 11.31
C ASP A 633 10.61 5.33 11.52
N MET A 634 9.70 5.07 10.58
CA MET A 634 8.80 3.94 10.61
C MET A 634 9.48 2.74 9.98
N ASN A 635 9.71 1.71 10.78
CA ASN A 635 10.26 0.45 10.31
C ASN A 635 9.25 -0.67 10.57
N LEU A 636 8.78 -1.31 9.48
CA LEU A 636 7.95 -2.51 9.56
C LEU A 636 8.81 -3.72 9.22
N SER A 637 8.79 -4.71 10.10
CA SER A 637 9.48 -5.98 9.88
C SER A 637 8.57 -7.16 10.26
N PHE A 638 8.57 -8.20 9.43
CA PHE A 638 7.93 -9.47 9.77
C PHE A 638 8.85 -10.33 10.66
N LEU A 639 8.26 -10.84 11.73
CA LEU A 639 8.95 -11.53 12.82
C LEU A 639 8.77 -13.05 12.75
N ASN A 640 7.65 -13.50 12.20
CA ASN A 640 7.32 -14.91 12.06
C ASN A 640 6.45 -15.16 10.83
N TYR A 641 6.60 -16.35 10.25
CA TYR A 641 5.79 -16.85 9.16
C TYR A 641 5.54 -18.35 9.39
N ALA A 642 4.28 -18.77 9.21
CA ALA A 642 3.87 -20.16 9.32
C ALA A 642 2.82 -20.50 8.26
N GLN A 643 2.63 -21.79 8.02
CA GLN A 643 1.58 -22.31 7.16
C GLN A 643 0.81 -23.38 7.93
N SER A 644 -0.51 -23.41 7.81
CA SER A 644 -1.36 -24.40 8.47
C SER A 644 -1.02 -25.83 8.03
N SER A 645 -0.54 -26.00 6.80
CA SER A 645 -0.05 -27.27 6.27
C SER A 645 1.03 -27.05 5.21
N GLN A 646 1.92 -28.03 5.06
CA GLN A 646 2.87 -28.07 3.94
C GLN A 646 2.21 -28.77 2.75
N CYS A 647 1.44 -28.03 1.93
CA CYS A 647 0.84 -28.58 0.71
C CYS A 647 1.91 -29.18 -0.21
N ARG A 648 1.73 -30.46 -0.56
CA ARG A 648 2.56 -31.17 -1.55
C ARG A 648 1.75 -31.57 -2.78
N ASN A 649 0.43 -31.67 -2.65
CA ASN A 649 -0.48 -32.07 -3.71
C ASN A 649 -1.60 -31.04 -3.94
N TRP A 650 -2.26 -31.11 -5.09
CA TRP A 650 -3.35 -30.21 -5.49
C TRP A 650 -4.67 -30.40 -4.71
N SER A 651 -4.80 -31.52 -4.00
CA SER A 651 -5.91 -31.79 -3.07
C SER A 651 -5.73 -31.10 -1.73
N ASP A 652 -4.50 -30.70 -1.39
CA ASP A 652 -4.19 -30.10 -0.12
C ASP A 652 -4.71 -28.66 -0.07
N SER A 653 -4.81 -28.12 1.13
CA SER A 653 -5.09 -26.71 1.32
C SER A 653 -4.32 -26.17 2.52
N SER A 654 -3.90 -24.92 2.43
CA SER A 654 -3.14 -24.25 3.46
C SER A 654 -3.61 -22.81 3.62
N VAL A 655 -3.50 -22.31 4.84
CA VAL A 655 -3.61 -20.88 5.15
C VAL A 655 -2.28 -20.46 5.73
N SER A 656 -1.72 -19.37 5.21
CA SER A 656 -0.49 -18.79 5.72
C SER A 656 -0.76 -17.77 6.82
N TYR A 657 0.11 -17.74 7.82
CA TYR A 657 0.07 -16.83 8.95
C TYR A 657 1.37 -16.04 8.99
N ALA A 658 1.28 -14.75 9.24
CA ALA A 658 2.45 -13.91 9.42
C ALA A 658 2.23 -12.95 10.58
N ALA A 659 3.29 -12.71 11.33
CA ALA A 659 3.30 -11.74 12.42
C ALA A 659 4.36 -10.69 12.13
N GLY A 660 3.96 -9.42 12.11
CA GLY A 660 4.86 -8.30 11.88
C GLY A 660 4.60 -7.16 12.85
N ALA A 661 5.59 -6.31 13.04
CA ALA A 661 5.49 -5.12 13.86
C ALA A 661 6.07 -3.91 13.12
N LEU A 662 5.36 -2.80 13.23
CA LEU A 662 5.77 -1.47 12.84
C LEU A 662 6.23 -0.74 14.09
N VAL A 663 7.45 -0.26 14.10
CA VAL A 663 8.00 0.58 15.16
C VAL A 663 8.28 1.96 14.59
N VAL A 664 8.25 2.93 15.49
CA VAL A 664 8.45 4.34 15.17
C VAL A 664 9.59 4.82 16.04
N HIS A 665 10.70 5.19 15.41
CA HIS A 665 11.87 5.79 16.06
C HIS A 665 11.82 7.32 15.99
#